data_AF-A0A9P3AXT1-F1
#
_entry.id   AF-A0A9P3AXT1-F1
#
_cell.length_a   1.000
_cell.length_b   1.000
_cell.length_c   1.000
_cell.angle_alpha   90.00
_cell.angle_beta   90.00
_cell.angle_gamma   90.00
#
_symmetry.space_group_name_H-M   'P 1'
#
loop_
_entity.id
_entity.type
_entity.pdbx_description
1 polymer ?
#
loop_
_entity_poly.entity_id
_entity_poly.type
_entity_poly.pdbx_seq_one_letter_code
_entity_poly.pdbx_strand_id
1 'polypeptide(L)'
;MAKISKQAYAEMFGPTTGDRVRLADTELFIEVEKDFTVYGDEVKFGGGKVIRDGMGQSQRSSKDSADTVITNALILDHWGIVKADIGIKDGKILAIGKAGNPDTQAGVTLAIGPGTEIIAGEGMIVTAGGIDTHIHFISPQQIDEALASGVTTMIGGGTGPAVGTLATTCTPGPWHIHRMLEAAEGLPMNLGFLGKGNASLPEGLVEQIEAGALGLKLHEDWGTTPAAIDNCLAVADNYDVQVAIHTDTLNEAGFVETTVAAFKGRAIHTFHTEGAGGGHAPDILRVVGEANVLPSSTNPTRPFTVNTLDEHLDMLMVCHHLDAAIAEDIAFAESRIRRETIAAEDILHDLGAISMFSSDSQAMGRVGEVILRCWQTAHKMKVQRGALPGDGARNDNARAKRYVAKYTINPAITHGISHLVGSIEAGKLADLVLWRPAFFGVKPSIILKGGMIACAVMGDPNASIPTPQPVHYRPMFGSFGRALQSTSVTFVAAFKGRAIHTFHTEGAGGGHAPDILRVVGEANVLPSSTNPTRPFTVNTLDEHLDMLMVCHHLDAAIAEDIAFAESRIRRETIAAEDILHDLGAISMFSSDSQAMGRVGEVILRCWQTAHKMKVQRGALPGDGARNDNARAKRYVAKYTINPAITHGISHLVGSIEAGKLADLVLWRPAFFGVKPSIILKGGMIACAVMGDPNASIPTPQPVHYRPMFGSFGRALQSTSVTFVSAAALQNPALAALGLRRPLAAVKNTRAIRKRDMIHNDYQPRLDVDPETYAVRADGQLLVCEPAQALPLTQRYFLF
;
A
#
# COMPACT_ATOMS: atom_id res chain seq x y z
N MET A 1 15.82 12.17 48.15
CA MET A 1 15.20 11.74 46.87
C MET A 1 13.85 11.12 47.17
N ALA A 2 12.84 11.40 46.34
CA ALA A 2 11.61 10.61 46.32
C ALA A 2 11.86 9.26 45.62
N LYS A 3 10.90 8.33 45.67
CA LYS A 3 10.92 7.08 44.91
C LYS A 3 9.57 6.89 44.21
N ILE A 4 9.59 6.34 43.00
CA ILE A 4 8.43 5.99 42.19
C ILE A 4 8.60 4.55 41.67
N SER A 5 7.52 3.81 41.44
CA SER A 5 7.59 2.49 40.80
C SER A 5 7.76 2.65 39.28
N LYS A 6 8.40 1.67 38.60
CA LYS A 6 8.52 1.69 37.13
C LYS A 6 7.16 1.76 36.44
N GLN A 7 6.13 1.09 36.98
CA GLN A 7 4.75 1.19 36.49
C GLN A 7 4.21 2.63 36.58
N ALA A 8 4.23 3.25 37.76
CA ALA A 8 3.71 4.61 37.95
C ALA A 8 4.51 5.65 37.15
N TYR A 9 5.81 5.42 36.92
CA TYR A 9 6.61 6.24 36.00
C TYR A 9 6.11 6.08 34.56
N ALA A 10 5.94 4.85 34.07
CA ALA A 10 5.47 4.58 32.71
C ALA A 10 4.05 5.11 32.44
N GLU A 11 3.17 5.05 33.44
CA GLU A 11 1.82 5.62 33.39
C GLU A 11 1.81 7.16 33.33
N MET A 12 2.85 7.82 33.85
CA MET A 12 2.95 9.29 33.83
C MET A 12 3.75 9.86 32.65
N PHE A 13 4.80 9.16 32.21
CA PHE A 13 5.81 9.69 31.28
C PHE A 13 6.18 8.74 30.13
N GLY A 14 5.52 7.59 29.99
CA GLY A 14 5.94 6.54 29.06
C GLY A 14 7.13 5.71 29.57
N PRO A 15 7.43 4.59 28.89
CA PRO A 15 8.48 3.65 29.29
C PRO A 15 9.88 4.28 29.27
N THR A 16 10.80 3.75 30.07
CA THR A 16 12.21 4.18 30.13
C THR A 16 13.16 3.00 29.96
N THR A 17 14.47 3.21 30.07
CA THR A 17 15.52 2.22 29.74
C THR A 17 15.27 0.84 30.38
N GLY A 18 15.37 -0.20 29.56
CA GLY A 18 15.12 -1.61 29.93
C GLY A 18 13.65 -2.00 30.12
N ASP A 19 12.70 -1.07 29.96
CA ASP A 19 11.27 -1.39 29.81
C ASP A 19 10.96 -1.82 28.37
N ARG A 20 9.90 -2.62 28.22
CA ARG A 20 9.51 -3.21 26.92
C ARG A 20 8.09 -2.83 26.53
N VAL A 21 7.86 -2.67 25.23
CA VAL A 21 6.57 -2.34 24.63
C VAL A 21 6.23 -3.37 23.55
N ARG A 22 5.04 -3.99 23.65
CA ARG A 22 4.49 -4.83 22.57
C ARG A 22 4.04 -3.94 21.42
N LEU A 23 4.38 -4.30 20.19
CA LEU A 23 3.99 -3.58 18.99
C LEU A 23 2.58 -4.03 18.58
N ALA A 24 1.57 -3.24 18.94
CA ALA A 24 0.15 -3.57 18.76
C ALA A 24 -0.18 -4.97 19.32
N ASP A 25 -0.82 -5.83 18.53
CA ASP A 25 -1.06 -7.24 18.88
C ASP A 25 -0.10 -8.23 18.21
N THR A 26 0.98 -7.76 17.58
CA THR A 26 2.08 -8.65 17.14
C THR A 26 2.83 -9.24 18.34
N GLU A 27 3.51 -10.37 18.14
CA GLU A 27 4.48 -10.90 19.11
C GLU A 27 5.84 -10.18 19.10
N LEU A 28 5.93 -8.96 18.54
CA LEU A 28 7.16 -8.14 18.56
C LEU A 28 7.18 -7.24 19.80
N PHE A 29 8.29 -7.25 20.53
CA PHE A 29 8.52 -6.47 21.74
C PHE A 29 9.80 -5.64 21.60
N ILE A 30 9.67 -4.32 21.56
CA ILE A 30 10.83 -3.41 21.58
C ILE A 30 11.24 -3.10 23.02
N GLU A 31 12.54 -2.90 23.25
CA GLU A 31 13.11 -2.49 24.53
C GLU A 31 13.78 -1.12 24.39
N VAL A 32 13.59 -0.24 25.37
CA VAL A 32 14.16 1.12 25.36
C VAL A 32 15.67 1.05 25.62
N GLU A 33 16.47 1.39 24.61
CA GLU A 33 17.94 1.30 24.61
C GLU A 33 18.59 2.44 25.39
N LYS A 34 17.99 3.62 25.34
CA LYS A 34 18.45 4.83 26.03
C LYS A 34 17.27 5.76 26.34
N ASP A 35 17.31 6.39 27.50
CA ASP A 35 16.51 7.57 27.82
C ASP A 35 17.43 8.82 27.78
N PHE A 36 16.93 9.94 27.27
CA PHE A 36 17.62 11.23 27.26
C PHE A 36 17.16 12.16 28.40
N THR A 37 16.11 11.80 29.15
CA THR A 37 15.63 12.60 30.29
C THR A 37 16.60 12.61 31.47
N VAL A 38 16.36 13.52 32.41
CA VAL A 38 16.88 13.47 33.78
C VAL A 38 15.71 13.15 34.69
N TYR A 39 15.77 12.05 35.45
CA TYR A 39 14.61 11.57 36.22
C TYR A 39 14.18 12.53 37.33
N GLY A 40 12.91 12.90 37.33
CA GLY A 40 12.33 13.95 38.17
C GLY A 40 12.31 15.34 37.52
N ASP A 41 12.89 15.46 36.32
CA ASP A 41 13.03 16.69 35.54
C ASP A 41 12.33 16.58 34.16
N GLU A 42 11.41 15.60 34.02
CA GLU A 42 10.57 15.38 32.84
C GLU A 42 9.69 16.59 32.53
N VAL A 43 9.67 17.01 31.27
CA VAL A 43 8.75 18.05 30.80
C VAL A 43 7.36 17.47 30.53
N LYS A 44 6.32 18.10 31.07
CA LYS A 44 4.92 17.72 30.87
C LYS A 44 4.03 18.95 30.89
N PHE A 45 3.11 19.06 29.93
CA PHE A 45 2.18 20.18 29.79
C PHE A 45 0.91 20.01 30.65
N GLY A 46 0.23 21.13 30.93
CA GLY A 46 -1.10 21.16 31.56
C GLY A 46 -1.15 21.85 32.93
N GLY A 47 -2.36 21.97 33.47
CA GLY A 47 -2.63 22.63 34.75
C GLY A 47 -1.79 22.06 35.90
N GLY A 48 -1.00 22.92 36.54
CA GLY A 48 -0.11 22.54 37.64
C GLY A 48 1.08 21.66 37.25
N LYS A 49 1.36 21.45 35.96
CA LYS A 49 2.49 20.63 35.48
C LYS A 49 3.78 21.44 35.31
N VAL A 50 4.76 20.90 34.59
CA VAL A 50 6.15 21.41 34.50
C VAL A 50 6.30 22.51 33.46
N ILE A 51 5.69 22.34 32.27
CA ILE A 51 5.76 23.33 31.19
C ILE A 51 4.78 24.47 31.51
N ARG A 52 5.30 25.45 32.25
CA ARG A 52 4.66 26.72 32.65
C ARG A 52 5.74 27.78 32.76
N ASP A 53 5.32 29.04 32.62
CA ASP A 53 6.17 30.23 32.70
C ASP A 53 7.15 30.21 33.89
N GLY A 54 8.41 30.50 33.62
CA GLY A 54 9.52 30.47 34.60
C GLY A 54 9.88 29.09 35.16
N MET A 55 9.08 28.05 34.93
CA MET A 55 9.30 26.69 35.39
C MET A 55 10.06 25.90 34.32
N GLY A 56 9.42 24.92 33.66
CA GLY A 56 9.98 24.20 32.50
C GLY A 56 9.82 24.95 31.16
N GLN A 57 9.16 26.12 31.15
CA GLN A 57 9.23 27.08 30.05
C GLN A 57 10.22 28.18 30.44
N SER A 58 11.24 28.38 29.60
CA SER A 58 12.24 29.44 29.76
C SER A 58 11.72 30.80 29.28
N GLN A 59 12.46 31.87 29.60
CA GLN A 59 12.20 33.22 29.08
C GLN A 59 12.83 33.48 27.69
N ARG A 60 13.32 32.42 27.02
CA ARG A 60 14.04 32.55 25.74
C ARG A 60 13.08 32.80 24.58
N SER A 61 13.50 33.66 23.65
CA SER A 61 12.72 34.00 22.47
C SER A 61 12.60 32.82 21.49
N SER A 62 11.69 32.91 20.51
CA SER A 62 11.56 31.92 19.42
C SER A 62 12.78 31.81 18.50
N LYS A 63 13.76 32.73 18.63
CA LYS A 63 15.08 32.61 17.99
C LYS A 63 15.96 31.53 18.66
N ASP A 64 15.78 31.34 19.97
CA ASP A 64 16.67 30.55 20.83
C ASP A 64 15.93 29.39 21.53
N SER A 65 14.72 29.06 21.03
CA SER A 65 13.85 27.96 21.46
C SER A 65 13.20 27.30 20.25
N ALA A 66 12.64 26.09 20.44
CA ALA A 66 11.92 25.37 19.38
C ALA A 66 10.54 26.01 19.09
N ASP A 67 10.02 25.85 17.87
CA ASP A 67 8.65 26.25 17.52
C ASP A 67 7.63 25.23 18.02
N THR A 68 8.02 23.95 18.12
CA THR A 68 7.22 22.88 18.70
C THR A 68 8.11 21.84 19.37
N VAL A 69 7.67 21.25 20.49
CA VAL A 69 8.33 20.10 21.12
C VAL A 69 7.35 18.94 21.26
N ILE A 70 7.73 17.77 20.73
CA ILE A 70 7.09 16.50 21.06
C ILE A 70 7.78 15.96 22.31
N THR A 71 7.03 15.84 23.42
CA THR A 71 7.59 15.53 24.75
C THR A 71 7.52 14.04 25.08
N ASN A 72 8.51 13.50 25.81
CA ASN A 72 8.55 12.11 26.32
C ASN A 72 8.38 10.99 25.26
N ALA A 73 8.66 11.26 24.00
CA ALA A 73 8.41 10.33 22.89
C ALA A 73 9.27 9.06 22.97
N LEU A 74 8.66 7.88 22.74
CA LEU A 74 9.40 6.67 22.41
C LEU A 74 9.74 6.66 20.91
N ILE A 75 10.92 7.18 20.57
CA ILE A 75 11.46 7.22 19.21
C ILE A 75 11.81 5.82 18.74
N LEU A 76 11.38 5.51 17.52
CA LEU A 76 11.53 4.20 16.91
C LEU A 76 12.03 4.34 15.46
N ASP A 77 13.34 4.48 15.30
CA ASP A 77 13.98 4.71 13.99
C ASP A 77 15.16 3.76 13.67
N HIS A 78 15.64 3.68 12.43
CA HIS A 78 16.66 2.71 12.01
C HIS A 78 17.92 2.71 12.89
N TRP A 79 18.34 3.86 13.43
CA TRP A 79 19.49 3.96 14.33
C TRP A 79 19.19 3.50 15.78
N GLY A 80 17.99 3.74 16.32
CA GLY A 80 17.73 3.60 17.77
C GLY A 80 16.30 3.28 18.20
N ILE A 81 16.15 2.76 19.41
CA ILE A 81 14.89 2.72 20.18
C ILE A 81 15.13 3.51 21.47
N VAL A 82 14.76 4.79 21.48
CA VAL A 82 15.14 5.70 22.57
C VAL A 82 13.96 6.52 23.06
N LYS A 83 13.97 6.89 24.34
CA LYS A 83 13.02 7.85 24.90
C LYS A 83 13.67 9.25 24.90
N ALA A 84 13.02 10.24 24.31
CA ALA A 84 13.56 11.61 24.21
C ALA A 84 12.45 12.64 23.93
N ASP A 85 12.78 13.92 24.11
CA ASP A 85 12.03 15.02 23.55
C ASP A 85 12.55 15.37 22.14
N ILE A 86 11.65 15.69 21.20
CA ILE A 86 11.97 16.08 19.83
C ILE A 86 11.64 17.56 19.66
N GLY A 87 12.63 18.38 19.36
CA GLY A 87 12.43 19.79 19.03
C GLY A 87 12.26 20.00 17.53
N ILE A 88 11.30 20.85 17.15
CA ILE A 88 11.01 21.23 15.77
C ILE A 88 11.24 22.75 15.62
N LYS A 89 11.90 23.16 14.54
CA LYS A 89 12.21 24.56 14.22
C LYS A 89 12.15 24.76 12.70
N ASP A 90 11.44 25.79 12.24
CA ASP A 90 11.28 26.14 10.81
C ASP A 90 10.89 24.93 9.92
N GLY A 91 9.97 24.10 10.43
CA GLY A 91 9.47 22.88 9.78
C GLY A 91 10.43 21.68 9.75
N LYS A 92 11.59 21.79 10.41
CA LYS A 92 12.64 20.77 10.49
C LYS A 92 12.85 20.27 11.91
N ILE A 93 13.45 19.09 12.04
CA ILE A 93 13.90 18.55 13.33
C ILE A 93 15.12 19.38 13.78
N LEU A 94 14.99 20.10 14.90
CA LEU A 94 16.06 20.92 15.47
C LEU A 94 17.11 20.03 16.15
N ALA A 95 16.67 19.22 17.11
CA ALA A 95 17.48 18.23 17.81
C ALA A 95 16.58 17.21 18.53
N ILE A 96 17.21 16.17 19.06
CA ILE A 96 16.61 15.10 19.88
C ILE A 96 17.38 15.06 21.19
N GLY A 97 16.70 15.09 22.34
CA GLY A 97 17.39 15.10 23.62
C GLY A 97 16.47 15.36 24.82
N LYS A 98 16.88 16.24 25.72
CA LYS A 98 16.06 16.70 26.85
C LYS A 98 15.56 18.11 26.57
N ALA A 99 14.26 18.32 26.64
CA ALA A 99 13.65 19.63 26.60
C ALA A 99 13.42 20.22 28.00
N GLY A 100 13.07 21.51 28.01
CA GLY A 100 12.66 22.24 29.22
C GLY A 100 13.27 23.63 29.30
N ASN A 101 13.49 24.08 30.52
CA ASN A 101 14.12 25.35 30.81
C ASN A 101 15.58 25.15 31.29
N PRO A 102 16.60 25.53 30.49
CA PRO A 102 18.00 25.40 30.90
C PRO A 102 18.40 26.32 32.05
N ASP A 103 17.56 27.28 32.42
CA ASP A 103 17.81 28.23 33.50
C ASP A 103 17.35 27.67 34.87
N THR A 104 16.61 26.55 34.88
CA THR A 104 16.08 25.89 36.10
C THR A 104 16.24 24.36 36.15
N GLN A 105 16.48 23.69 35.01
CA GLN A 105 16.52 22.23 34.87
C GLN A 105 17.88 21.75 34.35
N ALA A 106 18.31 20.57 34.78
CA ALA A 106 19.62 20.03 34.39
C ALA A 106 19.60 19.41 32.99
N GLY A 107 20.71 19.57 32.24
CA GLY A 107 20.95 18.83 31.00
C GLY A 107 20.03 19.18 29.82
N VAL A 108 19.31 20.31 29.85
CA VAL A 108 18.41 20.72 28.75
C VAL A 108 19.21 21.03 27.49
N THR A 109 18.92 20.30 26.41
CA THR A 109 19.45 20.49 25.06
C THR A 109 18.46 21.20 24.13
N LEU A 110 17.19 21.27 24.52
CA LEU A 110 16.08 21.86 23.75
C LEU A 110 15.31 22.86 24.62
N ALA A 111 15.58 24.16 24.44
CA ALA A 111 14.86 25.18 25.18
C ALA A 111 13.39 25.28 24.72
N ILE A 112 12.47 25.20 25.68
CA ILE A 112 11.06 25.59 25.52
C ILE A 112 10.97 27.07 25.88
N GLY A 113 10.41 27.89 25.00
CA GLY A 113 10.17 29.33 25.23
C GLY A 113 8.69 29.70 25.12
N PRO A 114 8.32 30.98 25.27
CA PRO A 114 6.91 31.42 25.19
C PRO A 114 6.29 31.29 23.79
N GLY A 115 7.08 30.97 22.76
CA GLY A 115 6.62 30.69 21.40
C GLY A 115 6.61 29.21 21.01
N THR A 116 6.84 28.29 21.96
CA THR A 116 6.93 26.85 21.71
C THR A 116 5.60 26.14 21.96
N GLU A 117 5.01 25.53 20.93
CA GLU A 117 3.85 24.63 21.06
C GLU A 117 4.27 23.24 21.58
N ILE A 118 3.37 22.53 22.27
CA ILE A 118 3.65 21.22 22.87
C ILE A 118 2.75 20.12 22.30
N ILE A 119 3.37 19.04 21.84
CA ILE A 119 2.71 17.77 21.55
C ILE A 119 3.08 16.77 22.66
N ALA A 120 2.07 16.17 23.29
CA ALA A 120 2.25 15.12 24.30
C ALA A 120 2.59 13.78 23.62
N GLY A 121 3.81 13.30 23.84
CA GLY A 121 4.32 12.02 23.32
C GLY A 121 4.49 10.94 24.40
N GLU A 122 4.21 11.24 25.67
CA GLU A 122 4.22 10.25 26.74
C GLU A 122 3.28 9.06 26.44
N GLY A 123 3.83 7.85 26.49
CA GLY A 123 3.09 6.64 26.15
C GLY A 123 2.79 6.47 24.64
N MET A 124 3.35 7.33 23.79
CA MET A 124 3.29 7.23 22.32
C MET A 124 4.62 6.75 21.74
N ILE A 125 4.55 6.01 20.64
CA ILE A 125 5.69 5.71 19.76
C ILE A 125 5.75 6.80 18.68
N VAL A 126 6.95 7.25 18.32
CA VAL A 126 7.16 8.25 17.26
C VAL A 126 8.14 7.71 16.22
N THR A 127 7.76 7.86 14.96
CA THR A 127 8.50 7.39 13.79
C THR A 127 8.62 8.50 12.76
N ALA A 128 9.59 8.39 11.85
CA ALA A 128 9.53 9.14 10.60
C ALA A 128 8.25 8.76 9.82
N GLY A 129 7.74 9.68 9.01
CA GLY A 129 6.68 9.40 8.05
C GLY A 129 7.17 8.52 6.90
N GLY A 130 6.30 7.63 6.44
CA GLY A 130 6.59 6.63 5.41
C GLY A 130 6.83 7.23 4.03
N ILE A 131 7.51 6.47 3.19
CA ILE A 131 7.91 6.80 1.83
C ILE A 131 7.54 5.60 0.96
N ASP A 132 6.48 5.78 0.17
CA ASP A 132 6.06 4.85 -0.87
C ASP A 132 6.65 5.32 -2.21
N THR A 133 7.06 4.39 -3.07
CA THR A 133 7.94 4.64 -4.22
C THR A 133 7.53 3.90 -5.49
N HIS A 134 6.46 3.12 -5.40
CA HIS A 134 5.81 2.48 -6.52
C HIS A 134 4.35 2.94 -6.60
N ILE A 135 4.17 4.26 -6.75
CA ILE A 135 2.84 4.87 -6.90
C ILE A 135 2.43 4.94 -8.36
N HIS A 136 1.35 4.24 -8.71
CA HIS A 136 0.59 4.53 -9.92
C HIS A 136 -0.39 5.66 -9.59
N PHE A 137 -0.13 6.88 -10.09
CA PHE A 137 -0.95 8.09 -9.83
C PHE A 137 -2.27 8.07 -10.62
N ILE A 138 -3.08 7.05 -10.34
CA ILE A 138 -4.39 6.75 -10.95
C ILE A 138 -5.48 7.66 -10.39
N SER A 139 -5.48 7.88 -9.06
CA SER A 139 -6.50 8.68 -8.37
C SER A 139 -5.90 9.54 -7.25
N PRO A 140 -6.27 10.83 -7.12
CA PRO A 140 -5.79 11.68 -6.02
C PRO A 140 -6.19 11.18 -4.63
N GLN A 141 -7.24 10.37 -4.53
CA GLN A 141 -7.75 9.81 -3.27
C GLN A 141 -6.73 8.88 -2.58
N GLN A 142 -5.76 8.33 -3.33
CA GLN A 142 -4.63 7.60 -2.76
C GLN A 142 -3.85 8.42 -1.72
N ILE A 143 -3.80 9.75 -1.87
CA ILE A 143 -3.08 10.68 -0.99
C ILE A 143 -3.67 10.67 0.43
N ASP A 144 -5.01 10.67 0.54
CA ASP A 144 -5.70 10.68 1.84
C ASP A 144 -5.46 9.35 2.58
N GLU A 145 -5.53 8.23 1.87
CA GLU A 145 -5.32 6.89 2.44
C GLU A 145 -3.86 6.66 2.83
N ALA A 146 -2.92 7.07 1.98
CA ALA A 146 -1.49 7.08 2.28
C ALA A 146 -1.20 7.93 3.52
N LEU A 147 -1.75 9.16 3.62
CA LEU A 147 -1.53 10.03 4.77
C LEU A 147 -2.19 9.49 6.05
N ALA A 148 -3.37 8.87 5.95
CA ALA A 148 -4.03 8.18 7.06
C ALA A 148 -3.25 6.93 7.53
N SER A 149 -2.53 6.26 6.63
CA SER A 149 -1.63 5.14 6.97
C SER A 149 -0.35 5.57 7.69
N GLY A 150 0.08 6.82 7.52
CA GLY A 150 1.36 7.33 7.99
C GLY A 150 2.47 7.42 6.93
N VAL A 151 2.16 7.23 5.64
CA VAL A 151 3.01 7.69 4.54
C VAL A 151 2.99 9.23 4.50
N THR A 152 4.14 9.87 4.30
CA THR A 152 4.26 11.32 4.09
C THR A 152 5.04 11.69 2.82
N THR A 153 5.52 10.69 2.06
CA THR A 153 6.15 10.86 0.74
C THR A 153 5.67 9.78 -0.22
N MET A 154 5.33 10.18 -1.45
CA MET A 154 4.86 9.31 -2.52
C MET A 154 5.64 9.59 -3.81
N ILE A 155 6.34 8.57 -4.32
CA ILE A 155 7.09 8.61 -5.59
C ILE A 155 6.51 7.56 -6.53
N GLY A 156 6.43 7.90 -7.82
CA GLY A 156 5.91 7.00 -8.85
C GLY A 156 5.57 7.78 -10.11
N GLY A 157 4.58 7.35 -10.88
CA GLY A 157 4.20 8.04 -12.12
C GLY A 157 2.74 7.81 -12.50
N GLY A 158 2.23 8.68 -13.36
CA GLY A 158 0.86 8.62 -13.85
C GLY A 158 0.29 9.95 -14.31
N THR A 159 -0.92 9.90 -14.88
CA THR A 159 -1.67 11.06 -15.41
C THR A 159 -3.17 11.01 -15.07
N GLY A 160 -3.56 10.27 -14.02
CA GLY A 160 -4.94 9.88 -13.74
C GLY A 160 -5.25 8.47 -14.28
N PRO A 161 -6.52 8.06 -14.43
CA PRO A 161 -6.91 6.69 -14.78
C PRO A 161 -6.80 6.40 -16.29
N ALA A 162 -5.72 6.84 -16.94
CA ALA A 162 -5.38 6.45 -18.30
C ALA A 162 -4.79 5.02 -18.31
N VAL A 163 -5.01 4.23 -19.37
CA VAL A 163 -4.54 2.83 -19.47
C VAL A 163 -3.03 2.71 -19.16
N GLY A 164 -2.20 3.57 -19.76
CA GLY A 164 -0.76 3.59 -19.49
C GLY A 164 -0.35 4.00 -18.07
N THR A 165 -1.26 4.54 -17.25
CA THR A 165 -1.08 4.79 -15.81
C THR A 165 -1.67 3.68 -14.94
N LEU A 166 -2.77 3.04 -15.38
CA LEU A 166 -3.26 1.82 -14.75
C LEU A 166 -2.17 0.74 -14.78
N ALA A 167 -1.55 0.53 -15.95
CA ALA A 167 -0.49 -0.46 -16.14
C ALA A 167 0.91 0.00 -15.71
N THR A 168 1.25 1.31 -15.73
CA THR A 168 2.66 1.74 -15.55
C THR A 168 2.83 3.03 -14.72
N THR A 169 3.82 3.06 -13.81
CA THR A 169 4.31 4.28 -13.12
C THR A 169 5.03 5.27 -14.06
N CYS A 170 4.37 5.75 -15.12
CA CYS A 170 4.93 6.73 -16.06
C CYS A 170 4.07 7.99 -16.13
N THR A 171 4.69 9.16 -15.98
CA THR A 171 4.14 10.46 -16.38
C THR A 171 4.81 10.89 -17.69
N PRO A 172 4.29 10.50 -18.87
CA PRO A 172 5.02 10.60 -20.13
C PRO A 172 5.08 12.03 -20.68
N GLY A 173 6.29 12.52 -20.94
CA GLY A 173 6.55 13.76 -21.68
C GLY A 173 6.39 15.06 -20.86
N PRO A 174 7.06 16.17 -21.27
CA PRO A 174 7.10 17.41 -20.51
C PRO A 174 5.75 18.00 -20.09
N TRP A 175 4.74 17.94 -20.97
CA TRP A 175 3.44 18.54 -20.70
C TRP A 175 2.72 17.86 -19.52
N HIS A 176 2.71 16.53 -19.48
CA HIS A 176 2.08 15.80 -18.38
C HIS A 176 2.83 15.97 -17.06
N ILE A 177 4.17 16.01 -17.12
CA ILE A 177 5.01 16.29 -15.94
C ILE A 177 4.67 17.67 -15.36
N HIS A 178 4.64 18.71 -16.19
CA HIS A 178 4.25 20.06 -15.75
C HIS A 178 2.84 20.11 -15.12
N ARG A 179 1.84 19.44 -15.71
CA ARG A 179 0.47 19.39 -15.16
C ARG A 179 0.40 18.63 -13.82
N MET A 180 1.16 17.54 -13.66
CA MET A 180 1.22 16.79 -12.39
C MET A 180 1.95 17.58 -11.28
N LEU A 181 2.98 18.36 -11.64
CA LEU A 181 3.66 19.28 -10.72
C LEU A 181 2.74 20.41 -10.25
N GLU A 182 1.90 20.96 -11.13
CA GLU A 182 0.86 21.92 -10.76
C GLU A 182 -0.22 21.28 -9.86
N ALA A 183 -0.67 20.06 -10.14
CA ALA A 183 -1.63 19.35 -9.29
C ALA A 183 -1.07 19.06 -7.88
N ALA A 184 0.24 18.84 -7.74
CA ALA A 184 0.93 18.63 -6.47
C ALA A 184 0.90 19.87 -5.53
N GLU A 185 0.61 21.07 -6.04
CA GLU A 185 0.41 22.29 -5.22
C GLU A 185 -0.74 22.16 -4.21
N GLY A 186 -1.68 21.22 -4.44
CA GLY A 186 -2.88 21.01 -3.61
C GLY A 186 -2.88 19.76 -2.73
N LEU A 187 -1.78 18.99 -2.66
CA LEU A 187 -1.74 17.67 -2.00
C LEU A 187 -0.80 17.63 -0.78
N PRO A 188 -1.26 17.24 0.44
CA PRO A 188 -0.50 17.33 1.70
C PRO A 188 0.50 16.19 1.93
N MET A 189 1.32 15.93 0.93
CA MET A 189 2.18 14.76 0.76
C MET A 189 3.44 15.20 0.02
N ASN A 190 4.66 14.78 0.41
CA ASN A 190 5.83 14.98 -0.47
C ASN A 190 5.63 14.14 -1.74
N LEU A 191 5.93 14.70 -2.91
CA LEU A 191 5.59 14.07 -4.19
C LEU A 191 6.78 14.06 -5.13
N GLY A 192 6.82 13.07 -6.03
CA GLY A 192 7.88 12.96 -7.03
C GLY A 192 7.47 12.07 -8.19
N PHE A 193 7.74 12.51 -9.41
CA PHE A 193 7.22 11.89 -10.63
C PHE A 193 8.33 11.22 -11.47
N LEU A 194 8.02 10.05 -12.03
CA LEU A 194 8.85 9.28 -12.95
C LEU A 194 8.38 9.49 -14.39
N GLY A 195 9.31 9.75 -15.30
CA GLY A 195 9.06 9.75 -16.75
C GLY A 195 9.03 8.34 -17.33
N LYS A 196 8.62 8.18 -18.60
CA LYS A 196 8.75 6.91 -19.33
C LYS A 196 10.19 6.71 -19.77
N GLY A 197 10.81 5.58 -19.40
CA GLY A 197 12.18 5.20 -19.74
C GLY A 197 12.35 4.42 -21.05
N ASN A 198 11.26 3.88 -21.61
CA ASN A 198 11.30 3.07 -22.83
C ASN A 198 11.54 3.91 -24.09
N ALA A 199 12.81 4.14 -24.43
CA ALA A 199 13.25 4.63 -25.72
C ALA A 199 14.66 4.11 -26.01
N SER A 200 14.98 3.85 -27.28
CA SER A 200 16.33 3.44 -27.73
C SER A 200 17.22 4.61 -28.14
N LEU A 201 16.74 5.85 -28.03
CA LEU A 201 17.46 7.10 -28.29
C LEU A 201 17.24 8.08 -27.12
N PRO A 202 18.21 8.96 -26.79
CA PRO A 202 18.25 9.66 -25.51
C PRO A 202 17.29 10.87 -25.42
N GLU A 203 16.94 11.50 -26.54
CA GLU A 203 16.32 12.84 -26.57
C GLU A 203 14.97 12.87 -25.83
N GLY A 204 14.11 11.88 -26.09
CA GLY A 204 12.81 11.74 -25.43
C GLY A 204 12.88 11.39 -23.94
N LEU A 205 14.04 10.95 -23.44
CA LEU A 205 14.27 10.68 -22.02
C LEU A 205 14.80 11.95 -21.32
N VAL A 206 15.69 12.68 -21.99
CA VAL A 206 16.25 13.95 -21.51
C VAL A 206 15.16 15.00 -21.28
N GLU A 207 14.24 15.21 -22.23
CA GLU A 207 13.19 16.23 -22.08
C GLU A 207 12.28 15.99 -20.85
N GLN A 208 12.06 14.73 -20.48
CA GLN A 208 11.26 14.37 -19.30
C GLN A 208 11.98 14.66 -18.00
N ILE A 209 13.28 14.36 -17.93
CA ILE A 209 14.13 14.68 -16.78
C ILE A 209 14.24 16.19 -16.60
N GLU A 210 14.42 16.94 -17.69
CA GLU A 210 14.51 18.41 -17.66
C GLU A 210 13.17 19.09 -17.36
N ALA A 211 12.03 18.47 -17.70
CA ALA A 211 10.70 18.96 -17.32
C ALA A 211 10.35 18.77 -15.84
N GLY A 212 11.08 17.92 -15.11
CA GLY A 212 10.88 17.72 -13.67
C GLY A 212 10.76 16.28 -13.19
N ALA A 213 10.88 15.26 -14.05
CA ALA A 213 10.94 13.88 -13.56
C ALA A 213 12.19 13.67 -12.69
N LEU A 214 12.04 12.98 -11.55
CA LEU A 214 13.16 12.63 -10.65
C LEU A 214 13.86 11.31 -11.03
N GLY A 215 13.33 10.63 -12.04
CA GLY A 215 13.70 9.29 -12.47
C GLY A 215 12.85 8.84 -13.64
N LEU A 216 13.09 7.63 -14.13
CA LEU A 216 12.40 7.03 -15.27
C LEU A 216 11.89 5.63 -14.92
N LYS A 217 10.77 5.18 -15.49
CA LYS A 217 10.27 3.79 -15.42
C LYS A 217 10.35 3.15 -16.81
N LEU A 218 11.09 2.04 -16.93
CA LEU A 218 10.96 1.07 -18.01
C LEU A 218 9.78 0.13 -17.72
N HIS A 219 8.95 -0.17 -18.72
CA HIS A 219 7.85 -1.15 -18.63
C HIS A 219 7.80 -2.17 -19.76
N GLU A 220 7.38 -3.40 -19.50
CA GLU A 220 7.24 -4.41 -20.55
C GLU A 220 6.15 -4.03 -21.57
N ASP A 221 5.02 -3.45 -21.13
CA ASP A 221 3.96 -2.81 -21.94
C ASP A 221 4.46 -1.72 -22.90
N TRP A 222 5.66 -1.16 -22.66
CA TRP A 222 6.30 -0.16 -23.48
C TRP A 222 7.59 -0.67 -24.14
N GLY A 223 7.87 -1.98 -24.05
CA GLY A 223 9.05 -2.65 -24.59
C GLY A 223 10.30 -2.48 -23.73
N THR A 224 10.50 -3.32 -22.72
CA THR A 224 11.74 -3.37 -21.91
C THR A 224 12.84 -4.17 -22.62
N THR A 225 13.25 -3.69 -23.80
CA THR A 225 14.31 -4.32 -24.58
C THR A 225 15.70 -3.93 -24.05
N PRO A 226 16.76 -4.75 -24.28
CA PRO A 226 18.14 -4.41 -23.92
C PRO A 226 18.63 -3.05 -24.44
N ALA A 227 18.13 -2.60 -25.60
CA ALA A 227 18.45 -1.28 -26.15
C ALA A 227 17.82 -0.13 -25.34
N ALA A 228 16.55 -0.28 -24.92
CA ALA A 228 15.87 0.67 -24.05
C ALA A 228 16.52 0.72 -22.65
N ILE A 229 16.88 -0.44 -22.10
CA ILE A 229 17.61 -0.56 -20.83
C ILE A 229 18.94 0.20 -20.89
N ASP A 230 19.74 -0.03 -21.93
CA ASP A 230 21.07 0.56 -22.04
C ASP A 230 21.05 2.09 -22.20
N ASN A 231 20.15 2.59 -23.05
CA ASN A 231 19.94 4.02 -23.28
C ASN A 231 19.37 4.72 -22.03
N CYS A 232 18.34 4.15 -21.39
CA CYS A 232 17.74 4.73 -20.20
C CYS A 232 18.73 4.84 -19.04
N LEU A 233 19.58 3.81 -18.84
CA LEU A 233 20.65 3.85 -17.85
C LEU A 233 21.76 4.84 -18.19
N ALA A 234 22.15 4.98 -19.47
CA ALA A 234 23.15 5.96 -19.90
C ALA A 234 22.65 7.41 -19.70
N VAL A 235 21.38 7.69 -19.98
CA VAL A 235 20.75 8.99 -19.67
C VAL A 235 20.70 9.22 -18.16
N ALA A 236 20.32 8.22 -17.37
CA ALA A 236 20.24 8.36 -15.91
C ALA A 236 21.60 8.62 -15.24
N ASP A 237 22.67 7.98 -15.71
CA ASP A 237 24.04 8.21 -15.25
C ASP A 237 24.50 9.66 -15.50
N ASN A 238 24.06 10.31 -16.58
CA ASN A 238 24.37 11.70 -16.90
C ASN A 238 23.62 12.73 -16.03
N TYR A 239 22.46 12.37 -15.46
CA TYR A 239 21.56 13.30 -14.74
C TYR A 239 21.40 13.01 -13.23
N ASP A 240 22.09 11.99 -12.69
CA ASP A 240 22.01 11.51 -11.29
C ASP A 240 20.57 11.18 -10.81
N VAL A 241 19.76 10.63 -11.71
CA VAL A 241 18.37 10.20 -11.46
C VAL A 241 18.24 8.67 -11.37
N GLN A 242 17.18 8.19 -10.73
CA GLN A 242 16.95 6.75 -10.57
C GLN A 242 16.20 6.14 -11.77
N VAL A 243 16.49 4.87 -12.10
CA VAL A 243 15.75 4.10 -13.13
C VAL A 243 15.01 2.95 -12.47
N ALA A 244 13.67 2.96 -12.58
CA ALA A 244 12.76 1.87 -12.28
C ALA A 244 12.59 0.93 -13.51
N ILE A 245 12.40 -0.39 -13.37
CA ILE A 245 12.25 -1.32 -14.52
C ILE A 245 11.35 -2.54 -14.29
N HIS A 246 10.16 -2.58 -14.89
CA HIS A 246 9.47 -3.86 -15.13
C HIS A 246 10.21 -4.57 -16.28
N THR A 247 10.84 -5.72 -16.00
CA THR A 247 11.59 -6.52 -16.99
C THR A 247 10.66 -7.32 -17.90
N ASP A 248 11.09 -7.59 -19.13
CA ASP A 248 10.42 -8.52 -20.06
C ASP A 248 10.16 -9.88 -19.38
N THR A 249 8.90 -10.30 -19.31
CA THR A 249 8.52 -11.60 -18.73
C THR A 249 8.27 -12.67 -19.77
N LEU A 250 7.90 -12.25 -20.99
CA LEU A 250 7.71 -13.15 -22.13
C LEU A 250 9.06 -13.77 -22.55
N ASN A 251 10.18 -13.14 -22.15
CA ASN A 251 11.53 -13.38 -22.61
C ASN A 251 11.68 -13.13 -24.12
N GLU A 252 10.86 -12.22 -24.69
CA GLU A 252 10.85 -11.86 -26.10
C GLU A 252 12.24 -11.40 -26.59
N ALA A 253 12.89 -10.54 -25.80
CA ALA A 253 14.22 -10.02 -26.08
C ALA A 253 15.34 -10.84 -25.40
N GLY A 254 15.00 -11.90 -24.66
CA GLY A 254 15.91 -12.82 -23.98
C GLY A 254 15.61 -13.02 -22.49
N PHE A 255 16.31 -13.97 -21.88
CA PHE A 255 16.19 -14.33 -20.46
C PHE A 255 16.88 -13.34 -19.51
N VAL A 256 16.75 -13.56 -18.20
CA VAL A 256 17.28 -12.66 -17.14
C VAL A 256 18.76 -12.32 -17.29
N GLU A 257 19.60 -13.26 -17.76
CA GLU A 257 21.03 -13.02 -17.99
C GLU A 257 21.28 -11.92 -19.05
N THR A 258 20.42 -11.83 -20.08
CA THR A 258 20.49 -10.79 -21.11
C THR A 258 20.15 -9.42 -20.52
N THR A 259 19.12 -9.36 -19.66
CA THR A 259 18.71 -8.15 -18.93
C THR A 259 19.79 -7.69 -17.95
N VAL A 260 20.40 -8.61 -17.18
CA VAL A 260 21.52 -8.32 -16.28
C VAL A 260 22.75 -7.83 -17.06
N ALA A 261 23.06 -8.43 -18.21
CA ALA A 261 24.12 -7.95 -19.11
C ALA A 261 23.85 -6.52 -19.62
N ALA A 262 22.59 -6.20 -19.96
CA ALA A 262 22.19 -4.85 -20.36
C ALA A 262 22.35 -3.81 -19.24
N PHE A 263 22.28 -4.20 -17.96
CA PHE A 263 22.55 -3.29 -16.84
C PHE A 263 24.02 -2.81 -16.80
N LYS A 264 24.97 -3.61 -17.31
CA LYS A 264 26.41 -3.30 -17.34
C LYS A 264 27.00 -2.86 -15.98
N GLY A 265 26.49 -3.39 -14.87
CA GLY A 265 26.95 -3.05 -13.51
C GLY A 265 26.51 -1.67 -12.97
N ARG A 266 25.61 -0.98 -13.67
CA ARG A 266 25.03 0.31 -13.25
C ARG A 266 23.93 0.11 -12.19
N ALA A 267 23.63 1.14 -11.42
CA ALA A 267 22.56 1.10 -10.41
C ALA A 267 21.18 1.05 -11.09
N ILE A 268 20.31 0.12 -10.71
CA ILE A 268 18.95 0.01 -11.27
C ILE A 268 17.92 -0.58 -10.29
N HIS A 269 16.80 0.13 -10.14
CA HIS A 269 15.65 -0.21 -9.30
C HIS A 269 14.72 -1.10 -10.12
N THR A 270 14.73 -2.44 -10.01
CA THR A 270 13.76 -3.22 -10.81
C THR A 270 12.37 -3.16 -10.19
N PHE A 271 11.31 -3.19 -11.00
CA PHE A 271 9.97 -3.62 -10.63
C PHE A 271 9.99 -5.09 -10.15
N HIS A 272 9.09 -5.91 -10.66
CA HIS A 272 8.48 -7.03 -9.94
C HIS A 272 9.34 -8.33 -9.94
N THR A 273 10.38 -8.44 -9.13
CA THR A 273 11.56 -9.32 -9.34
C THR A 273 11.42 -10.82 -9.05
N GLU A 274 10.26 -11.45 -9.19
CA GLU A 274 10.20 -12.83 -9.71
C GLU A 274 8.96 -13.06 -10.60
N GLY A 275 7.95 -12.22 -10.41
CA GLY A 275 7.33 -11.43 -11.45
C GLY A 275 6.10 -11.97 -12.17
N ALA A 276 4.90 -11.90 -11.57
CA ALA A 276 3.61 -12.19 -12.24
C ALA A 276 2.64 -11.03 -12.55
N GLY A 277 2.71 -10.46 -13.76
CA GLY A 277 1.71 -9.54 -14.29
C GLY A 277 1.69 -9.49 -15.83
N GLY A 278 1.11 -10.51 -16.50
CA GLY A 278 0.63 -10.42 -17.89
C GLY A 278 1.19 -11.26 -19.06
N GLY A 279 0.41 -12.25 -19.53
CA GLY A 279 0.49 -12.85 -20.88
C GLY A 279 0.98 -14.30 -21.08
N HIS A 280 0.07 -15.32 -21.05
CA HIS A 280 -0.08 -16.48 -21.99
C HIS A 280 -1.23 -17.44 -21.58
N ALA A 281 -1.56 -18.54 -22.33
CA ALA A 281 -2.93 -19.15 -22.31
C ALA A 281 -3.23 -20.61 -22.82
N PRO A 282 -4.07 -21.62 -22.34
CA PRO A 282 -4.83 -22.54 -20.45
C PRO A 282 -4.33 -23.24 -19.15
N ASP A 283 -5.40 -23.77 -18.50
CA ASP A 283 -5.68 -24.83 -17.47
C ASP A 283 -6.25 -24.34 -16.12
N ILE A 284 -6.41 -23.02 -15.92
CA ILE A 284 -6.71 -22.44 -14.60
C ILE A 284 -8.13 -22.69 -14.04
N LEU A 285 -9.07 -23.32 -14.78
CA LEU A 285 -10.34 -23.79 -14.15
C LEU A 285 -10.10 -24.90 -13.14
N ARG A 286 -8.93 -25.53 -13.20
CA ARG A 286 -8.49 -26.57 -12.27
C ARG A 286 -8.26 -26.06 -10.86
N VAL A 287 -7.74 -24.84 -10.70
CA VAL A 287 -7.36 -24.30 -9.37
C VAL A 287 -8.59 -24.02 -8.50
N VAL A 288 -9.78 -23.94 -9.11
CA VAL A 288 -11.08 -23.95 -8.42
C VAL A 288 -11.28 -25.19 -7.52
N GLY A 289 -10.50 -26.26 -7.72
CA GLY A 289 -10.49 -27.45 -6.86
C GLY A 289 -9.46 -27.44 -5.72
N GLU A 290 -8.51 -26.51 -5.69
CA GLU A 290 -7.40 -26.49 -4.74
C GLU A 290 -7.77 -25.75 -3.43
N ALA A 291 -7.35 -26.28 -2.29
CA ALA A 291 -7.97 -25.96 -1.00
C ALA A 291 -7.59 -24.60 -0.39
N ASN A 292 -6.45 -24.04 -0.79
CA ASN A 292 -6.08 -22.64 -0.53
C ASN A 292 -6.79 -21.66 -1.47
N VAL A 293 -7.27 -22.13 -2.62
CA VAL A 293 -7.85 -21.23 -3.61
C VAL A 293 -9.16 -20.66 -3.10
N LEU A 294 -9.26 -19.33 -3.14
CA LEU A 294 -10.49 -18.58 -2.90
C LEU A 294 -11.00 -18.06 -4.26
N PRO A 295 -11.48 -18.94 -5.16
CA PRO A 295 -11.76 -18.57 -6.55
C PRO A 295 -12.95 -17.63 -6.64
N SER A 296 -12.78 -16.54 -7.37
CA SER A 296 -13.86 -15.72 -7.88
C SER A 296 -14.18 -16.09 -9.33
N SER A 297 -15.09 -15.33 -9.92
CA SER A 297 -14.98 -14.93 -11.32
C SER A 297 -15.85 -13.70 -11.60
N THR A 298 -15.63 -13.05 -12.74
CA THR A 298 -16.22 -11.77 -13.13
C THR A 298 -17.45 -11.98 -14.04
N ASN A 299 -18.38 -11.03 -14.10
CA ASN A 299 -19.39 -11.02 -15.15
C ASN A 299 -18.78 -10.27 -16.37
N PRO A 300 -19.16 -10.53 -17.64
CA PRO A 300 -20.46 -11.05 -18.08
C PRO A 300 -20.54 -12.55 -18.38
N THR A 301 -19.50 -13.34 -18.13
CA THR A 301 -19.43 -14.80 -18.43
C THR A 301 -20.63 -15.61 -17.91
N ARG A 302 -21.15 -15.24 -16.74
CA ARG A 302 -22.19 -15.99 -16.00
C ARG A 302 -23.52 -15.21 -15.90
N PRO A 303 -24.68 -15.88 -16.02
CA PRO A 303 -24.81 -17.27 -16.43
C PRO A 303 -24.45 -17.44 -17.90
N PHE A 304 -23.87 -18.58 -18.26
CA PHE A 304 -23.59 -18.91 -19.64
C PHE A 304 -24.91 -19.07 -20.42
N THR A 305 -25.08 -18.28 -21.47
CA THR A 305 -26.25 -18.29 -22.35
C THR A 305 -25.85 -18.46 -23.81
N VAL A 306 -26.84 -18.65 -24.69
CA VAL A 306 -26.63 -18.76 -26.13
C VAL A 306 -25.89 -17.56 -26.75
N ASN A 307 -26.07 -16.36 -26.19
CA ASN A 307 -25.43 -15.13 -26.69
C ASN A 307 -24.08 -14.83 -26.02
N THR A 308 -23.67 -15.59 -25.00
CA THR A 308 -22.53 -15.18 -24.15
C THR A 308 -21.23 -15.12 -24.94
N LEU A 309 -21.00 -16.01 -25.91
CA LEU A 309 -19.76 -16.02 -26.70
C LEU A 309 -19.74 -14.86 -27.69
N ASP A 310 -20.83 -14.70 -28.45
CA ASP A 310 -21.03 -13.62 -29.42
C ASP A 310 -20.89 -12.24 -28.73
N GLU A 311 -21.47 -12.09 -27.52
CA GLU A 311 -21.32 -10.88 -26.69
C GLU A 311 -19.87 -10.68 -26.21
N HIS A 312 -19.14 -11.75 -25.87
CA HIS A 312 -17.72 -11.64 -25.50
C HIS A 312 -16.82 -11.40 -26.71
N LEU A 313 -17.22 -11.80 -27.93
CA LEU A 313 -16.44 -11.55 -29.15
C LEU A 313 -16.42 -10.06 -29.47
N ASP A 314 -17.59 -9.42 -29.59
CA ASP A 314 -17.67 -7.97 -29.77
C ASP A 314 -16.96 -7.20 -28.63
N MET A 315 -17.09 -7.65 -27.37
CA MET A 315 -16.38 -7.05 -26.24
C MET A 315 -14.87 -7.17 -26.35
N LEU A 316 -14.34 -8.37 -26.63
CA LEU A 316 -12.90 -8.61 -26.68
C LEU A 316 -12.29 -7.86 -27.87
N MET A 317 -12.97 -7.87 -29.03
CA MET A 317 -12.54 -7.09 -30.19
C MET A 317 -12.43 -5.60 -29.86
N VAL A 318 -13.45 -5.01 -29.23
CA VAL A 318 -13.46 -3.58 -28.87
C VAL A 318 -12.41 -3.26 -27.80
N CYS A 319 -12.32 -4.06 -26.73
CA CYS A 319 -11.50 -3.76 -25.56
C CYS A 319 -10.01 -4.04 -25.77
N HIS A 320 -9.65 -4.90 -26.73
CA HIS A 320 -8.27 -5.14 -27.14
C HIS A 320 -7.89 -4.46 -28.48
N HIS A 321 -8.78 -3.60 -29.01
CA HIS A 321 -8.58 -2.81 -30.24
C HIS A 321 -8.29 -3.64 -31.51
N LEU A 322 -8.86 -4.83 -31.58
CA LEU A 322 -8.73 -5.78 -32.68
C LEU A 322 -9.68 -5.39 -33.83
N ASP A 323 -9.30 -5.64 -35.08
CA ASP A 323 -10.12 -5.34 -36.26
C ASP A 323 -10.86 -6.59 -36.77
N ALA A 324 -12.19 -6.52 -36.82
CA ALA A 324 -13.05 -7.58 -37.38
C ALA A 324 -12.96 -7.72 -38.92
N ALA A 325 -12.08 -6.95 -39.58
CA ALA A 325 -11.65 -7.20 -40.95
C ALA A 325 -10.37 -8.07 -41.05
N ILE A 326 -9.65 -8.30 -39.95
CA ILE A 326 -8.41 -9.08 -39.91
C ILE A 326 -8.72 -10.49 -39.39
N ALA A 327 -8.36 -11.52 -40.17
CA ALA A 327 -8.68 -12.91 -39.85
C ALA A 327 -7.89 -13.42 -38.64
N GLU A 328 -6.66 -12.94 -38.47
CA GLU A 328 -5.77 -13.24 -37.36
C GLU A 328 -6.26 -12.62 -36.04
N ASP A 329 -6.82 -11.42 -36.08
CA ASP A 329 -7.43 -10.72 -34.93
C ASP A 329 -8.72 -11.41 -34.48
N ILE A 330 -9.58 -11.81 -35.43
CA ILE A 330 -10.76 -12.64 -35.15
C ILE A 330 -10.31 -13.98 -34.57
N ALA A 331 -9.35 -14.68 -35.19
CA ALA A 331 -8.87 -15.96 -34.70
C ALA A 331 -8.22 -15.85 -33.31
N PHE A 332 -7.54 -14.74 -33.02
CA PHE A 332 -7.03 -14.43 -31.68
C PHE A 332 -8.19 -14.27 -30.69
N ALA A 333 -9.20 -13.45 -30.98
CA ALA A 333 -10.36 -13.27 -30.11
C ALA A 333 -11.16 -14.57 -29.90
N GLU A 334 -11.48 -15.30 -30.98
CA GLU A 334 -12.11 -16.63 -30.93
C GLU A 334 -11.27 -17.62 -30.10
N SER A 335 -9.93 -17.59 -30.22
CA SER A 335 -9.06 -18.45 -29.42
C SER A 335 -9.11 -18.16 -27.92
N ARG A 336 -9.45 -16.91 -27.54
CA ARG A 336 -9.58 -16.44 -26.14
C ARG A 336 -11.02 -16.60 -25.58
N ILE A 337 -12.02 -16.97 -26.37
CA ILE A 337 -13.44 -17.03 -25.94
C ILE A 337 -13.94 -18.47 -25.93
N ARG A 338 -13.83 -19.13 -24.79
CA ARG A 338 -13.96 -20.59 -24.70
C ARG A 338 -15.32 -21.01 -24.14
N ARG A 339 -16.09 -21.69 -25.00
CA ARG A 339 -17.47 -22.10 -24.72
C ARG A 339 -17.62 -23.06 -23.55
N GLU A 340 -16.73 -24.04 -23.47
CA GLU A 340 -16.83 -25.18 -22.55
C GLU A 340 -16.57 -24.78 -21.10
N THR A 341 -15.80 -23.72 -20.87
CA THR A 341 -15.32 -23.27 -19.56
C THR A 341 -16.19 -22.16 -18.97
N ILE A 342 -16.56 -21.17 -19.78
CA ILE A 342 -17.64 -20.21 -19.47
C ILE A 342 -18.91 -20.99 -19.09
N ALA A 343 -19.20 -22.11 -19.77
CA ALA A 343 -20.28 -23.02 -19.39
C ALA A 343 -20.05 -23.80 -18.08
N ALA A 344 -18.79 -24.13 -17.74
CA ALA A 344 -18.43 -24.85 -16.53
C ALA A 344 -18.49 -23.98 -15.27
N GLU A 345 -18.19 -22.67 -15.35
CA GLU A 345 -18.21 -21.77 -14.19
C GLU A 345 -19.55 -21.81 -13.45
N ASP A 346 -20.67 -21.78 -14.18
CA ASP A 346 -22.03 -21.86 -13.60
C ASP A 346 -22.22 -23.10 -12.73
N ILE A 347 -21.70 -24.25 -13.19
CA ILE A 347 -21.80 -25.54 -12.50
C ILE A 347 -20.89 -25.53 -11.26
N LEU A 348 -19.66 -25.03 -11.38
CA LEU A 348 -18.72 -24.95 -10.28
C LEU A 348 -19.19 -23.98 -9.20
N HIS A 349 -19.89 -22.90 -9.56
CA HIS A 349 -20.60 -22.05 -8.61
C HIS A 349 -21.70 -22.78 -7.85
N ASP A 350 -22.49 -23.63 -8.50
CA ASP A 350 -23.61 -24.33 -7.86
C ASP A 350 -23.14 -25.42 -6.90
N LEU A 351 -22.13 -26.17 -7.33
CA LEU A 351 -21.41 -27.12 -6.49
C LEU A 351 -20.74 -26.44 -5.29
N GLY A 352 -20.46 -25.14 -5.41
CA GLY A 352 -19.90 -24.30 -4.35
C GLY A 352 -18.37 -24.23 -4.38
N ALA A 353 -17.73 -24.69 -5.46
CA ALA A 353 -16.29 -24.63 -5.64
C ALA A 353 -15.84 -23.19 -5.97
N ILE A 354 -16.36 -22.58 -7.05
CA ILE A 354 -16.17 -21.13 -7.26
C ILE A 354 -16.95 -20.37 -6.17
N SER A 355 -16.22 -19.71 -5.29
CA SER A 355 -16.70 -19.29 -3.98
C SER A 355 -17.11 -17.82 -3.92
N MET A 356 -16.75 -17.00 -4.90
CA MET A 356 -17.08 -15.57 -4.95
C MET A 356 -17.62 -15.10 -6.30
N PHE A 357 -18.42 -14.03 -6.29
CA PHE A 357 -18.91 -13.35 -7.49
C PHE A 357 -18.39 -11.90 -7.47
N SER A 358 -17.57 -11.54 -8.46
CA SER A 358 -17.02 -10.19 -8.62
C SER A 358 -17.41 -9.56 -9.97
N SER A 359 -16.87 -8.37 -10.24
CA SER A 359 -16.85 -7.74 -11.56
C SER A 359 -15.46 -7.17 -11.76
N ASP A 360 -14.82 -7.53 -12.86
CA ASP A 360 -13.95 -6.59 -13.54
C ASP A 360 -14.88 -5.46 -14.02
N SER A 361 -14.70 -4.22 -13.60
CA SER A 361 -15.70 -3.17 -13.83
C SER A 361 -15.22 -2.19 -14.89
N GLN A 362 -15.82 -2.27 -16.08
CA GLN A 362 -15.52 -1.43 -17.25
C GLN A 362 -14.21 -1.73 -18.00
N ALA A 363 -13.65 -2.94 -17.90
CA ALA A 363 -12.85 -3.52 -19.01
C ALA A 363 -13.71 -4.46 -19.86
N MET A 364 -14.23 -5.56 -19.32
CA MET A 364 -15.30 -6.37 -19.94
C MET A 364 -16.56 -6.48 -19.06
N GLY A 365 -16.45 -6.37 -17.73
CA GLY A 365 -17.57 -6.62 -16.82
C GLY A 365 -18.38 -5.42 -16.32
N ARG A 366 -19.52 -5.72 -15.69
CA ARG A 366 -20.57 -4.77 -15.27
C ARG A 366 -20.80 -4.81 -13.76
N VAL A 367 -20.29 -3.80 -13.03
CA VAL A 367 -20.41 -3.72 -11.55
C VAL A 367 -21.87 -3.78 -11.05
N GLY A 368 -22.81 -3.21 -11.81
CA GLY A 368 -24.23 -3.23 -11.48
C GLY A 368 -24.90 -4.60 -11.58
N GLU A 369 -24.25 -5.59 -12.20
CA GLU A 369 -24.84 -6.91 -12.48
C GLU A 369 -24.38 -8.02 -11.53
N VAL A 370 -23.35 -7.82 -10.70
CA VAL A 370 -22.76 -8.86 -9.81
C VAL A 370 -23.83 -9.63 -9.02
N ILE A 371 -24.72 -8.91 -8.33
CA ILE A 371 -25.79 -9.51 -7.53
C ILE A 371 -26.81 -10.22 -8.44
N LEU A 372 -27.20 -9.58 -9.54
CA LEU A 372 -28.20 -10.10 -10.47
C LEU A 372 -27.75 -11.41 -11.11
N ARG A 373 -26.53 -11.46 -11.64
CA ARG A 373 -25.95 -12.64 -12.30
C ARG A 373 -25.76 -13.78 -11.32
N CYS A 374 -25.32 -13.50 -10.09
CA CYS A 374 -25.23 -14.48 -9.01
C CYS A 374 -26.57 -15.23 -8.79
N TRP A 375 -27.69 -14.50 -8.71
CA TRP A 375 -29.02 -15.09 -8.55
C TRP A 375 -29.58 -15.74 -9.83
N GLN A 376 -29.23 -15.23 -11.02
CA GLN A 376 -29.60 -15.87 -12.29
C GLN A 376 -28.89 -17.22 -12.48
N THR A 377 -27.59 -17.32 -12.18
CA THR A 377 -26.85 -18.58 -12.14
C THR A 377 -27.46 -19.55 -11.11
N ALA A 378 -27.78 -19.08 -9.90
CA ALA A 378 -28.45 -19.90 -8.88
C ALA A 378 -29.78 -20.51 -9.37
N HIS A 379 -30.56 -19.74 -10.13
CA HIS A 379 -31.82 -20.17 -10.73
C HIS A 379 -31.59 -21.17 -11.89
N LYS A 380 -30.74 -20.82 -12.87
CA LYS A 380 -30.39 -21.67 -14.01
C LYS A 380 -29.95 -23.06 -13.54
N MET A 381 -29.06 -23.09 -12.54
CA MET A 381 -28.52 -24.33 -11.99
C MET A 381 -29.57 -25.13 -11.22
N LYS A 382 -30.55 -24.51 -10.54
CA LYS A 382 -31.67 -25.25 -9.97
C LYS A 382 -32.51 -25.94 -11.05
N VAL A 383 -32.81 -25.22 -12.14
CA VAL A 383 -33.62 -25.76 -13.25
C VAL A 383 -32.89 -26.89 -13.98
N GLN A 384 -31.56 -26.80 -14.11
CA GLN A 384 -30.75 -27.80 -14.83
C GLN A 384 -30.26 -28.97 -13.96
N ARG A 385 -30.07 -28.79 -12.64
CA ARG A 385 -29.45 -29.80 -11.74
C ARG A 385 -30.33 -30.21 -10.56
N GLY A 386 -31.44 -29.52 -10.29
CA GLY A 386 -32.35 -29.81 -9.18
C GLY A 386 -31.97 -29.17 -7.85
N ALA A 387 -32.51 -29.72 -6.76
CA ALA A 387 -32.25 -29.30 -5.38
C ALA A 387 -30.84 -29.73 -4.91
N LEU A 388 -30.21 -28.94 -4.03
CA LEU A 388 -28.89 -29.27 -3.48
C LEU A 388 -28.99 -30.19 -2.25
N PRO A 389 -27.91 -30.91 -1.89
CA PRO A 389 -27.81 -31.59 -0.60
C PRO A 389 -28.05 -30.60 0.56
N GLY A 390 -29.06 -30.88 1.38
CA GLY A 390 -29.49 -30.01 2.48
C GLY A 390 -30.68 -29.08 2.16
N ASP A 391 -31.08 -28.96 0.89
CA ASP A 391 -32.40 -28.41 0.54
C ASP A 391 -33.51 -29.41 0.92
N GLY A 392 -34.71 -28.90 1.18
CA GLY A 392 -35.89 -29.73 1.49
C GLY A 392 -36.90 -29.70 0.34
N ALA A 393 -37.78 -30.71 0.25
CA ALA A 393 -38.82 -30.81 -0.80
C ALA A 393 -39.86 -29.66 -0.84
N ARG A 394 -39.67 -28.59 -0.05
CA ARG A 394 -40.48 -27.36 -0.01
C ARG A 394 -39.66 -26.06 0.08
N ASN A 395 -38.32 -26.11 -0.02
CA ASN A 395 -37.45 -24.92 0.08
C ASN A 395 -36.04 -25.15 -0.48
N ASP A 396 -35.42 -24.09 -0.98
CA ASP A 396 -34.05 -24.06 -1.53
C ASP A 396 -33.07 -23.37 -0.56
N ASN A 397 -33.20 -23.63 0.75
CA ASN A 397 -32.51 -22.83 1.77
C ASN A 397 -30.99 -23.05 1.81
N ALA A 398 -30.47 -24.21 1.39
CA ALA A 398 -29.03 -24.44 1.27
C ALA A 398 -28.48 -23.71 0.04
N ARG A 399 -29.17 -23.82 -1.11
CA ARG A 399 -28.87 -23.07 -2.35
C ARG A 399 -28.90 -21.55 -2.13
N ALA A 400 -29.92 -21.03 -1.45
CA ALA A 400 -30.03 -19.59 -1.16
C ALA A 400 -28.91 -19.09 -0.23
N LYS A 401 -28.58 -19.83 0.84
CA LYS A 401 -27.46 -19.50 1.73
C LYS A 401 -26.10 -19.55 1.01
N ARG A 402 -25.91 -20.53 0.11
CA ARG A 402 -24.70 -20.66 -0.70
C ARG A 402 -24.49 -19.46 -1.62
N TYR A 403 -25.52 -19.01 -2.33
CA TYR A 403 -25.36 -17.92 -3.31
C TYR A 403 -25.31 -16.52 -2.68
N VAL A 404 -26.04 -16.25 -1.58
CA VAL A 404 -25.91 -14.94 -0.90
C VAL A 404 -24.50 -14.71 -0.36
N ALA A 405 -23.82 -15.77 0.11
CA ALA A 405 -22.47 -15.69 0.65
C ALA A 405 -21.42 -15.23 -0.38
N LYS A 406 -21.58 -15.61 -1.66
CA LYS A 406 -20.61 -15.38 -2.75
C LYS A 406 -20.31 -13.89 -3.02
N TYR A 407 -21.24 -12.99 -2.72
CA TYR A 407 -21.07 -11.54 -2.91
C TYR A 407 -21.15 -10.75 -1.60
N THR A 408 -21.12 -11.44 -0.44
CA THR A 408 -21.24 -10.80 0.88
C THR A 408 -20.13 -11.26 1.83
N ILE A 409 -20.31 -12.38 2.53
CA ILE A 409 -19.35 -12.83 3.55
C ILE A 409 -18.08 -13.43 2.95
N ASN A 410 -18.14 -14.10 1.80
CA ASN A 410 -16.95 -14.74 1.22
C ASN A 410 -15.91 -13.70 0.77
N PRO A 411 -16.25 -12.67 -0.06
CA PRO A 411 -15.32 -11.59 -0.37
C PRO A 411 -14.83 -10.85 0.87
N ALA A 412 -15.68 -10.74 1.90
CA ALA A 412 -15.27 -10.14 3.15
C ALA A 412 -14.23 -10.98 3.90
N ILE A 413 -14.30 -12.32 3.84
CA ILE A 413 -13.29 -13.19 4.49
C ILE A 413 -11.95 -13.06 3.77
N THR A 414 -11.95 -13.19 2.43
CA THR A 414 -10.75 -13.14 1.57
C THR A 414 -9.88 -11.92 1.85
N HIS A 415 -10.48 -10.73 1.88
CA HIS A 415 -9.73 -9.47 2.05
C HIS A 415 -9.35 -9.16 3.52
N GLY A 416 -9.64 -10.07 4.47
CA GLY A 416 -9.42 -9.87 5.92
C GLY A 416 -10.55 -9.12 6.65
N ILE A 417 -11.52 -8.59 5.89
CA ILE A 417 -12.51 -7.58 6.31
C ILE A 417 -13.80 -8.13 6.98
N SER A 418 -13.94 -9.45 7.03
CA SER A 418 -15.15 -10.18 7.49
C SER A 418 -15.49 -10.06 8.97
N HIS A 419 -14.55 -9.57 9.77
CA HIS A 419 -14.75 -9.45 11.21
C HIS A 419 -15.91 -8.51 11.54
N LEU A 420 -16.26 -7.57 10.63
CA LEU A 420 -17.29 -6.56 10.87
C LEU A 420 -18.11 -6.13 9.63
N VAL A 421 -17.96 -6.78 8.47
CA VAL A 421 -18.97 -6.75 7.38
C VAL A 421 -19.18 -8.11 6.71
N GLY A 422 -19.95 -8.13 5.62
CA GLY A 422 -20.28 -9.31 4.82
C GLY A 422 -21.44 -10.15 5.36
N SER A 423 -21.89 -9.90 6.59
CA SER A 423 -22.97 -10.67 7.24
C SER A 423 -23.71 -9.82 8.27
N ILE A 424 -24.96 -10.21 8.56
CA ILE A 424 -25.86 -9.50 9.50
C ILE A 424 -25.68 -9.94 10.96
N GLU A 425 -24.47 -10.37 11.33
CA GLU A 425 -24.16 -10.92 12.66
C GLU A 425 -24.05 -9.80 13.71
N ALA A 426 -24.44 -10.09 14.94
CA ALA A 426 -24.45 -9.10 16.02
C ALA A 426 -23.02 -8.60 16.34
N GLY A 427 -22.84 -7.28 16.36
CA GLY A 427 -21.54 -6.62 16.56
C GLY A 427 -20.83 -6.21 15.26
N LYS A 428 -21.28 -6.69 14.10
CA LYS A 428 -20.82 -6.22 12.79
C LYS A 428 -21.49 -4.91 12.40
N LEU A 429 -20.88 -4.17 11.47
CA LEU A 429 -21.41 -2.91 10.96
C LEU A 429 -22.72 -3.16 10.19
N ALA A 430 -23.71 -2.30 10.42
CA ALA A 430 -25.05 -2.41 9.83
C ALA A 430 -25.09 -1.92 8.36
N ASP A 431 -24.26 -2.53 7.51
CA ASP A 431 -24.32 -2.42 6.05
C ASP A 431 -25.43 -3.34 5.51
N LEU A 432 -26.65 -2.82 5.48
CA LEU A 432 -27.87 -3.59 5.24
C LEU A 432 -28.58 -3.17 3.94
N VAL A 433 -29.03 -4.15 3.16
CA VAL A 433 -29.81 -3.90 1.94
C VAL A 433 -31.20 -4.53 2.09
N LEU A 434 -32.24 -3.69 2.09
CA LEU A 434 -33.63 -4.12 2.19
C LEU A 434 -34.22 -4.29 0.79
N TRP A 435 -34.85 -5.44 0.58
CA TRP A 435 -35.50 -5.81 -0.67
C TRP A 435 -36.98 -6.09 -0.41
N ARG A 436 -37.87 -5.59 -1.27
CA ARG A 436 -39.20 -6.19 -1.42
C ARG A 436 -39.01 -7.59 -2.05
N PRO A 437 -39.61 -8.67 -1.54
CA PRO A 437 -39.31 -10.03 -1.99
C PRO A 437 -39.40 -10.25 -3.52
N ALA A 438 -40.36 -9.62 -4.19
CA ALA A 438 -40.54 -9.70 -5.64
C ALA A 438 -39.43 -9.01 -6.48
N PHE A 439 -38.51 -8.29 -5.86
CA PHE A 439 -37.39 -7.59 -6.50
C PHE A 439 -36.01 -8.00 -5.94
N PHE A 440 -35.97 -9.00 -5.05
CA PHE A 440 -34.74 -9.50 -4.43
C PHE A 440 -33.71 -9.91 -5.49
N GLY A 441 -32.46 -9.49 -5.30
CA GLY A 441 -31.36 -9.72 -6.25
C GLY A 441 -31.38 -8.83 -7.50
N VAL A 442 -32.48 -8.13 -7.80
CA VAL A 442 -32.64 -7.33 -9.03
C VAL A 442 -32.65 -5.82 -8.75
N LYS A 443 -33.49 -5.36 -7.80
CA LYS A 443 -33.61 -3.95 -7.44
C LYS A 443 -33.86 -3.78 -5.92
N PRO A 444 -32.88 -3.31 -5.13
CA PRO A 444 -33.10 -3.04 -3.71
C PRO A 444 -34.10 -1.89 -3.52
N SER A 445 -34.71 -1.83 -2.34
CA SER A 445 -35.64 -0.75 -1.98
C SER A 445 -34.97 0.33 -1.13
N ILE A 446 -34.09 -0.08 -0.21
CA ILE A 446 -33.32 0.80 0.68
C ILE A 446 -31.93 0.17 0.87
N ILE A 447 -30.87 0.98 0.78
CA ILE A 447 -29.47 0.62 1.04
C ILE A 447 -28.98 1.43 2.23
N LEU A 448 -28.45 0.76 3.24
CA LEU A 448 -27.87 1.35 4.45
C LEU A 448 -26.37 1.09 4.47
N LYS A 449 -25.62 2.11 4.91
CA LYS A 449 -24.21 2.03 5.30
C LYS A 449 -24.14 2.40 6.77
N GLY A 450 -23.42 1.61 7.58
CA GLY A 450 -23.27 1.88 9.02
C GLY A 450 -24.58 2.10 9.80
N GLY A 451 -25.69 1.49 9.36
CA GLY A 451 -27.02 1.65 9.95
C GLY A 451 -27.81 2.88 9.50
N MET A 452 -27.30 3.70 8.57
CA MET A 452 -27.96 4.89 8.03
C MET A 452 -28.27 4.74 6.54
N ILE A 453 -29.44 5.20 6.09
CA ILE A 453 -29.87 5.08 4.69
C ILE A 453 -28.98 5.95 3.79
N ALA A 454 -28.17 5.30 2.96
CA ALA A 454 -27.28 5.92 1.98
C ALA A 454 -27.97 6.11 0.62
N CYS A 455 -28.84 5.19 0.20
CA CYS A 455 -29.59 5.29 -1.06
C CYS A 455 -30.97 4.62 -0.93
N ALA A 456 -31.99 5.18 -1.57
CA ALA A 456 -33.34 4.62 -1.58
C ALA A 456 -34.08 4.91 -2.89
N VAL A 457 -35.11 4.10 -3.16
CA VAL A 457 -36.04 4.31 -4.28
C VAL A 457 -37.10 5.34 -3.88
N MET A 458 -37.12 6.50 -4.56
CA MET A 458 -37.97 7.65 -4.22
C MET A 458 -38.63 8.25 -5.47
N GLY A 459 -39.89 8.69 -5.31
CA GLY A 459 -40.65 9.43 -6.32
C GLY A 459 -40.23 10.89 -6.52
N ASP A 460 -41.19 11.69 -7.00
CA ASP A 460 -41.04 13.14 -7.08
C ASP A 460 -41.03 13.77 -5.66
N PRO A 461 -39.97 14.50 -5.25
CA PRO A 461 -39.88 15.13 -3.94
C PRO A 461 -40.87 16.29 -3.71
N ASN A 462 -41.54 16.79 -4.75
CA ASN A 462 -42.58 17.82 -4.66
C ASN A 462 -43.99 17.23 -4.43
N ALA A 463 -44.12 15.90 -4.38
CA ALA A 463 -45.40 15.22 -4.16
C ALA A 463 -45.70 14.99 -2.67
N SER A 464 -46.99 15.01 -2.29
CA SER A 464 -47.45 14.88 -0.90
C SER A 464 -47.22 13.51 -0.24
N ILE A 465 -46.79 12.51 -1.02
CA ILE A 465 -46.41 11.15 -0.58
C ILE A 465 -45.26 10.65 -1.48
N PRO A 466 -44.39 9.73 -1.04
CA PRO A 466 -43.13 9.41 -1.74
C PRO A 466 -43.25 8.46 -2.95
N THR A 467 -44.46 8.10 -3.38
CA THR A 467 -44.76 7.08 -4.40
C THR A 467 -45.10 7.57 -5.83
N PRO A 468 -45.46 8.85 -6.11
CA PRO A 468 -45.72 9.32 -7.48
C PRO A 468 -44.47 9.29 -8.36
N GLN A 469 -44.69 9.05 -9.65
CA GLN A 469 -43.64 8.92 -10.66
C GLN A 469 -43.01 10.28 -11.01
N PRO A 470 -41.72 10.33 -11.39
CA PRO A 470 -40.82 9.21 -11.68
C PRO A 470 -40.09 8.66 -10.44
N VAL A 471 -40.32 7.39 -10.12
CA VAL A 471 -39.74 6.67 -8.98
C VAL A 471 -38.41 6.02 -9.37
N HIS A 472 -37.30 6.45 -8.77
CA HIS A 472 -35.95 5.97 -9.07
C HIS A 472 -35.00 6.05 -7.86
N TYR A 473 -33.80 5.49 -7.99
CA TYR A 473 -32.77 5.58 -6.95
C TYR A 473 -32.26 7.01 -6.80
N ARG A 474 -32.15 7.47 -5.55
CA ARG A 474 -31.52 8.75 -5.20
C ARG A 474 -30.62 8.56 -3.98
N PRO A 475 -29.45 9.25 -3.91
CA PRO A 475 -28.67 9.33 -2.68
C PRO A 475 -29.51 9.96 -1.56
N MET A 476 -29.45 9.34 -0.39
CA MET A 476 -30.13 9.75 0.84
C MET A 476 -29.11 10.30 1.84
N PHE A 477 -29.57 10.77 3.01
CA PHE A 477 -28.75 11.50 3.98
C PHE A 477 -27.44 10.79 4.40
N GLY A 478 -27.39 9.45 4.39
CA GLY A 478 -26.16 8.68 4.66
C GLY A 478 -25.03 8.90 3.64
N SER A 479 -25.34 9.38 2.43
CA SER A 479 -24.34 9.65 1.37
C SER A 479 -23.75 11.07 1.40
N PHE A 480 -24.09 11.91 2.38
CA PHE A 480 -23.72 13.33 2.40
C PHE A 480 -22.97 13.77 3.66
N GLY A 481 -22.03 14.71 3.49
CA GLY A 481 -21.31 15.36 4.59
C GLY A 481 -20.60 14.37 5.52
N ARG A 482 -20.70 14.57 6.83
CA ARG A 482 -20.10 13.67 7.84
C ARG A 482 -20.78 12.29 7.90
N ALA A 483 -22.02 12.14 7.45
CA ALA A 483 -22.72 10.85 7.51
C ALA A 483 -22.02 9.80 6.64
N LEU A 484 -21.57 10.20 5.44
CA LEU A 484 -20.76 9.37 4.54
C LEU A 484 -19.44 8.91 5.22
N GLN A 485 -18.78 9.83 5.93
CA GLN A 485 -17.50 9.60 6.60
C GLN A 485 -17.63 8.74 7.87
N SER A 486 -18.77 8.79 8.56
CA SER A 486 -19.01 8.02 9.79
C SER A 486 -19.64 6.64 9.55
N THR A 487 -20.05 6.34 8.31
CA THR A 487 -20.66 5.06 7.91
C THR A 487 -19.76 4.21 6.99
N SER A 488 -18.52 4.67 6.77
CA SER A 488 -17.51 4.07 5.89
C SER A 488 -16.14 4.10 6.58
N VAL A 489 -15.25 3.15 6.30
CA VAL A 489 -13.89 3.03 6.90
C VAL A 489 -12.91 2.49 5.85
N THR A 490 -11.60 2.67 6.10
CA THR A 490 -10.46 2.23 5.27
C THR A 490 -9.29 1.63 6.10
N PHE A 491 -8.20 1.13 5.46
CA PHE A 491 -7.43 -0.06 5.91
C PHE A 491 -5.87 0.09 5.77
N VAL A 492 -5.11 0.16 6.91
CA VAL A 492 -3.72 0.71 6.99
C VAL A 492 -2.73 0.09 8.08
N ALA A 493 -1.56 0.69 8.49
CA ALA A 493 -0.22 0.00 8.35
C ALA A 493 1.10 0.30 9.27
N ALA A 494 2.20 -0.57 9.31
CA ALA A 494 3.48 -0.85 10.17
C ALA A 494 5.09 -0.74 9.77
N PHE A 495 6.19 -1.05 10.61
CA PHE A 495 7.67 -0.48 10.69
C PHE A 495 9.08 -1.33 10.75
N LYS A 496 10.36 -0.73 10.70
CA LYS A 496 11.92 -1.10 10.70
C LYS A 496 13.15 -1.04 9.49
N GLY A 497 14.51 -1.31 9.57
CA GLY A 497 15.74 -1.18 8.57
C GLY A 497 16.13 -1.79 7.08
N ARG A 498 17.45 -2.10 6.66
CA ARG A 498 18.32 -1.80 5.36
C ARG A 498 17.71 -2.05 3.93
N ALA A 499 18.35 -1.45 2.90
CA ALA A 499 18.68 -1.92 1.54
C ALA A 499 17.67 -1.56 0.43
N ILE A 500 17.82 -2.07 -0.78
CA ILE A 500 18.26 -1.14 -1.81
C ILE A 500 17.34 -0.86 -3.01
N HIS A 501 16.16 -1.49 -3.12
CA HIS A 501 15.00 -1.15 -4.00
C HIS A 501 14.85 -1.94 -5.32
N THR A 502 14.22 -3.12 -5.32
CA THR A 502 13.45 -3.57 -6.50
C THR A 502 12.01 -3.16 -6.20
N PHE A 503 10.97 -3.85 -6.67
CA PHE A 503 9.61 -3.76 -6.14
C PHE A 503 8.71 -4.78 -6.81
N HIS A 504 9.19 -6.00 -6.89
CA HIS A 504 8.74 -7.13 -6.09
C HIS A 504 10.04 -7.92 -5.86
N THR A 505 10.07 -8.95 -5.04
CA THR A 505 10.83 -10.15 -5.42
C THR A 505 9.89 -11.33 -5.29
N GLU A 506 8.70 -11.12 -5.86
CA GLU A 506 7.60 -12.07 -5.94
C GLU A 506 7.12 -12.25 -7.36
N GLY A 507 6.78 -13.50 -7.67
CA GLY A 507 6.02 -14.07 -8.77
C GLY A 507 4.60 -13.57 -8.72
N ALA A 508 4.38 -12.26 -8.58
CA ALA A 508 3.08 -11.68 -8.28
C ALA A 508 2.77 -10.34 -8.95
N GLY A 509 3.73 -9.68 -9.66
CA GLY A 509 3.42 -8.46 -10.46
C GLY A 509 4.16 -8.24 -11.80
N GLY A 510 5.22 -9.00 -12.12
CA GLY A 510 5.82 -9.08 -13.46
C GLY A 510 7.37 -8.96 -13.70
N GLY A 511 7.96 -9.98 -14.33
CA GLY A 511 9.35 -10.06 -14.81
C GLY A 511 9.76 -11.49 -15.18
N HIS A 512 10.89 -11.70 -15.89
CA HIS A 512 11.38 -13.02 -16.40
C HIS A 512 11.00 -14.25 -15.55
N ALA A 513 10.05 -15.05 -16.05
CA ALA A 513 9.67 -16.30 -15.41
C ALA A 513 10.66 -17.43 -15.74
N PRO A 514 11.08 -18.28 -14.78
CA PRO A 514 10.72 -18.29 -13.36
C PRO A 514 11.78 -17.66 -12.42
N ASP A 515 12.84 -17.04 -12.95
CA ASP A 515 14.12 -16.92 -12.24
C ASP A 515 14.66 -15.50 -12.03
N ILE A 516 13.90 -14.43 -12.35
CA ILE A 516 14.32 -13.05 -12.05
C ILE A 516 14.67 -12.81 -10.57
N LEU A 517 14.21 -13.66 -9.62
CA LEU A 517 14.65 -13.63 -8.20
C LEU A 517 16.19 -13.62 -8.06
N ARG A 518 16.92 -14.27 -8.98
CA ARG A 518 18.39 -14.35 -9.00
C ARG A 518 19.07 -13.00 -8.76
N VAL A 519 18.50 -11.90 -9.28
CA VAL A 519 19.16 -10.58 -9.23
C VAL A 519 19.20 -9.93 -7.84
N VAL A 520 18.52 -10.49 -6.82
CA VAL A 520 18.69 -10.09 -5.41
C VAL A 520 20.12 -10.32 -4.89
N GLY A 521 20.86 -11.25 -5.51
CA GLY A 521 22.28 -11.48 -5.22
C GLY A 521 23.23 -10.43 -5.81
N GLU A 522 22.80 -9.66 -6.80
CA GLU A 522 23.67 -8.74 -7.55
C GLU A 522 24.01 -7.47 -6.76
N ALA A 523 25.27 -7.05 -6.85
CA ALA A 523 25.80 -5.95 -6.02
C ALA A 523 25.33 -4.56 -6.46
N ASN A 524 24.98 -4.40 -7.74
CA ASN A 524 24.54 -3.15 -8.40
C ASN A 524 23.04 -3.07 -8.69
N VAL A 525 22.32 -4.18 -8.55
CA VAL A 525 20.87 -4.16 -8.49
C VAL A 525 20.48 -3.55 -7.14
N LEU A 526 19.20 -3.43 -6.91
CA LEU A 526 18.56 -2.78 -5.79
C LEU A 526 17.32 -3.68 -5.48
N PRO A 527 16.97 -4.24 -4.28
CA PRO A 527 15.88 -5.26 -4.10
C PRO A 527 14.78 -5.09 -2.99
N SER A 528 13.48 -5.34 -3.28
CA SER A 528 12.26 -5.16 -2.38
C SER A 528 10.90 -5.64 -2.95
N SER A 529 9.78 -5.55 -2.21
CA SER A 529 8.62 -6.48 -2.34
C SER A 529 7.22 -5.88 -2.18
N THR A 530 6.29 -6.03 -3.15
CA THR A 530 4.97 -5.38 -3.04
C THR A 530 4.15 -5.94 -1.90
N ASN A 531 3.24 -5.10 -1.44
CA ASN A 531 2.57 -5.37 -0.19
C ASN A 531 1.48 -6.48 -0.23
N PRO A 532 0.82 -6.87 -1.34
CA PRO A 532 -0.29 -7.82 -1.22
C PRO A 532 0.19 -9.25 -0.95
N THR A 533 1.34 -9.70 -1.47
CA THR A 533 1.86 -11.05 -1.17
C THR A 533 2.41 -11.17 0.25
N ARG A 534 2.65 -10.05 0.95
CA ARG A 534 3.45 -10.00 2.17
C ARG A 534 2.60 -10.07 3.45
N PRO A 535 2.94 -10.94 4.42
CA PRO A 535 3.72 -12.16 4.25
C PRO A 535 2.93 -13.24 3.51
N PHE A 536 3.62 -14.30 3.09
CA PHE A 536 2.97 -15.46 2.48
C PHE A 536 1.94 -16.10 3.44
N THR A 537 0.65 -16.01 3.09
CA THR A 537 -0.50 -16.56 3.83
C THR A 537 -1.14 -17.75 3.12
N VAL A 538 -2.08 -18.42 3.78
CA VAL A 538 -2.86 -19.54 3.22
C VAL A 538 -3.83 -19.15 2.08
N ASN A 539 -3.97 -17.85 1.79
CA ASN A 539 -4.76 -17.33 0.67
C ASN A 539 -3.88 -16.60 -0.38
N THR A 540 -2.56 -16.53 -0.17
CA THR A 540 -1.71 -15.59 -0.92
C THR A 540 -1.49 -16.02 -2.36
N LEU A 541 -1.25 -17.31 -2.64
CA LEU A 541 -1.11 -17.76 -4.03
C LEU A 541 -2.38 -17.42 -4.82
N ASP A 542 -3.49 -17.50 -4.13
CA ASP A 542 -4.85 -17.62 -4.63
C ASP A 542 -5.46 -16.27 -4.96
N GLU A 543 -5.30 -15.34 -4.03
CA GLU A 543 -5.49 -13.91 -4.23
C GLU A 543 -4.69 -13.41 -5.43
N HIS A 544 -3.41 -13.80 -5.55
CA HIS A 544 -2.54 -13.28 -6.59
C HIS A 544 -2.76 -13.97 -7.94
N LEU A 545 -3.21 -15.22 -7.94
CA LEU A 545 -3.58 -15.97 -9.14
C LEU A 545 -4.89 -15.45 -9.76
N ASP A 546 -5.94 -15.25 -8.94
CA ASP A 546 -7.19 -14.58 -9.37
C ASP A 546 -6.90 -13.12 -9.79
N MET A 547 -6.02 -12.40 -9.08
CA MET A 547 -5.64 -11.02 -9.42
C MET A 547 -4.80 -10.92 -10.71
N LEU A 548 -3.81 -11.80 -10.90
CA LEU A 548 -3.02 -11.89 -12.14
C LEU A 548 -3.93 -12.15 -13.33
N MET A 549 -4.85 -13.11 -13.21
CA MET A 549 -5.84 -13.40 -14.22
C MET A 549 -6.66 -12.17 -14.57
N VAL A 550 -7.24 -11.51 -13.57
CA VAL A 550 -8.12 -10.36 -13.76
C VAL A 550 -7.37 -9.18 -14.37
N CYS A 551 -6.18 -8.83 -13.86
CA CYS A 551 -5.41 -7.70 -14.38
C CYS A 551 -4.95 -7.91 -15.84
N HIS A 552 -4.78 -9.16 -16.27
CA HIS A 552 -4.24 -9.49 -17.59
C HIS A 552 -5.19 -10.29 -18.48
N HIS A 553 -6.47 -10.31 -18.09
CA HIS A 553 -7.58 -10.84 -18.85
C HIS A 553 -7.37 -12.30 -19.30
N LEU A 554 -6.66 -13.08 -18.48
CA LEU A 554 -6.33 -14.49 -18.67
C LEU A 554 -7.58 -15.37 -18.46
N ASP A 555 -7.63 -16.53 -19.11
CA ASP A 555 -8.77 -17.45 -18.98
C ASP A 555 -8.34 -18.78 -18.34
N ALA A 556 -9.32 -19.48 -17.83
CA ALA A 556 -9.22 -20.73 -17.16
C ALA A 556 -9.29 -21.93 -18.15
N ALA A 557 -9.01 -21.76 -19.47
CA ALA A 557 -9.75 -22.48 -20.54
C ALA A 557 -9.16 -22.79 -21.97
N ILE A 558 -8.70 -21.79 -22.76
CA ILE A 558 -7.30 -21.68 -23.32
C ILE A 558 -6.21 -22.30 -22.22
N ALA A 559 -4.49 -23.82 -22.24
CA ALA A 559 -3.65 -24.86 -21.51
C ALA A 559 -2.20 -24.42 -21.20
N GLU A 560 -1.93 -23.16 -21.51
CA GLU A 560 -0.79 -22.35 -21.17
C GLU A 560 -1.15 -21.07 -20.35
N ASP A 561 -2.39 -20.81 -19.89
CA ASP A 561 -2.73 -19.72 -18.92
C ASP A 561 -2.29 -20.15 -17.53
N ILE A 562 -2.18 -21.45 -17.26
CA ILE A 562 -1.45 -22.05 -16.14
C ILE A 562 0.03 -22.17 -16.49
N ALA A 563 0.40 -22.68 -17.68
CA ALA A 563 1.84 -22.74 -18.00
C ALA A 563 2.49 -21.35 -17.97
N PHE A 564 1.68 -20.30 -18.14
CA PHE A 564 1.94 -18.93 -17.73
C PHE A 564 1.69 -18.69 -16.24
N ALA A 565 0.45 -18.68 -15.74
CA ALA A 565 0.11 -18.16 -14.42
C ALA A 565 0.63 -18.99 -13.23
N GLU A 566 0.88 -20.30 -13.38
CA GLU A 566 1.67 -21.10 -12.42
C GLU A 566 3.17 -20.92 -12.62
N SER A 567 3.67 -20.79 -13.86
CA SER A 567 5.08 -20.40 -14.05
C SER A 567 5.36 -18.96 -13.64
N ARG A 568 4.32 -18.16 -13.34
CA ARG A 568 4.40 -16.80 -12.80
C ARG A 568 4.08 -16.76 -11.29
N ILE A 569 2.91 -17.21 -10.84
CA ILE A 569 2.53 -17.36 -9.41
C ILE A 569 3.15 -18.62 -8.82
N ARG A 570 4.34 -18.46 -8.22
CA ARG A 570 5.15 -19.57 -7.74
C ARG A 570 5.26 -19.54 -6.21
N ARG A 571 4.82 -20.62 -5.56
CA ARG A 571 4.80 -20.73 -4.09
C ARG A 571 6.20 -20.67 -3.49
N GLU A 572 7.13 -21.37 -4.11
CA GLU A 572 8.48 -21.62 -3.62
C GLU A 572 9.25 -20.32 -3.46
N THR A 573 9.11 -19.45 -4.45
CA THR A 573 9.76 -18.14 -4.52
C THR A 573 9.01 -17.08 -3.70
N ILE A 574 7.67 -17.05 -3.71
CA ILE A 574 6.84 -16.24 -2.78
C ILE A 574 7.18 -16.53 -1.31
N ALA A 575 7.41 -17.81 -0.97
CA ALA A 575 7.78 -18.27 0.37
C ALA A 575 9.26 -18.02 0.71
N ALA A 576 10.15 -18.10 -0.30
CA ALA A 576 11.55 -17.71 -0.15
C ALA A 576 11.69 -16.21 0.15
N GLU A 577 10.81 -15.38 -0.42
CA GLU A 577 10.89 -13.94 -0.25
C GLU A 577 10.68 -13.48 1.20
N ASP A 578 9.73 -14.08 1.92
CA ASP A 578 9.50 -13.83 3.35
C ASP A 578 10.80 -14.01 4.16
N ILE A 579 11.58 -15.02 3.79
CA ILE A 579 12.87 -15.35 4.40
C ILE A 579 13.95 -14.37 3.95
N LEU A 580 14.00 -14.03 2.67
CA LEU A 580 14.94 -13.05 2.13
C LEU A 580 14.68 -11.64 2.71
N HIS A 581 13.46 -11.31 3.12
CA HIS A 581 13.16 -10.12 3.91
C HIS A 581 13.71 -10.18 5.35
N ASP A 582 13.62 -11.33 6.01
CA ASP A 582 13.99 -11.50 7.43
C ASP A 582 15.49 -11.72 7.62
N LEU A 583 16.12 -12.50 6.74
CA LEU A 583 17.59 -12.52 6.56
C LEU A 583 18.10 -11.15 6.14
N GLY A 584 17.28 -10.44 5.38
CA GLY A 584 17.58 -9.12 4.87
C GLY A 584 18.56 -9.17 3.70
N ALA A 585 18.21 -9.92 2.66
CA ALA A 585 18.65 -9.70 1.28
C ALA A 585 17.64 -8.84 0.49
N ILE A 586 16.40 -8.70 0.98
CA ILE A 586 15.31 -7.93 0.36
C ILE A 586 14.77 -6.90 1.36
N SER A 587 14.46 -5.71 0.87
CA SER A 587 14.99 -4.54 1.57
C SER A 587 14.07 -3.35 1.73
N MET A 588 12.93 -3.33 1.07
CA MET A 588 11.99 -2.22 1.10
C MET A 588 10.54 -2.71 1.00
N PHE A 589 9.60 -1.83 1.36
CA PHE A 589 8.14 -1.97 1.32
C PHE A 589 7.57 -0.73 0.61
N SER A 590 6.67 -0.94 -0.34
CA SER A 590 5.98 0.05 -1.17
C SER A 590 4.67 -0.60 -1.68
N SER A 591 3.80 0.13 -2.37
CA SER A 591 2.45 -0.39 -2.68
C SER A 591 2.30 -1.13 -3.99
N ASP A 592 2.58 -0.49 -5.12
CA ASP A 592 1.96 -0.74 -6.44
C ASP A 592 0.49 -0.24 -6.49
N SER A 593 0.29 1.03 -6.15
CA SER A 593 -1.00 1.58 -5.72
C SER A 593 -2.14 1.45 -6.75
N GLN A 594 -3.08 0.52 -6.50
CA GLN A 594 -4.20 0.14 -7.39
C GLN A 594 -3.79 -0.60 -8.68
N ALA A 595 -2.55 -1.06 -8.79
CA ALA A 595 -2.01 -1.83 -9.91
C ALA A 595 -1.33 -3.10 -9.38
N MET A 596 -2.12 -4.06 -8.88
CA MET A 596 -1.62 -5.19 -8.07
C MET A 596 -0.98 -4.77 -6.73
N GLY A 597 -1.54 -3.76 -6.06
CA GLY A 597 -1.01 -3.27 -4.79
C GLY A 597 -1.87 -2.25 -4.05
N ARG A 598 -1.63 -2.08 -2.74
CA ARG A 598 -2.55 -1.40 -1.81
C ARG A 598 -1.91 -0.19 -1.12
N VAL A 599 -2.18 1.03 -1.58
CA VAL A 599 -1.49 2.25 -1.06
C VAL A 599 -1.57 2.44 0.47
N GLY A 600 -2.68 2.06 1.09
CA GLY A 600 -2.85 2.12 2.54
C GLY A 600 -2.01 1.10 3.33
N GLU A 601 -1.60 -0.01 2.71
CA GLU A 601 -1.12 -1.21 3.42
C GLU A 601 0.40 -1.46 3.36
N VAL A 602 1.17 -0.63 2.66
CA VAL A 602 2.66 -0.73 2.53
C VAL A 602 3.34 -1.07 3.84
N ILE A 603 2.92 -0.33 4.85
CA ILE A 603 3.51 -0.28 6.16
C ILE A 603 3.00 -1.61 6.87
N LEU A 604 1.75 -2.11 6.68
CA LEU A 604 1.03 -3.16 7.46
C LEU A 604 1.70 -4.52 7.30
N ARG A 605 1.80 -4.87 6.01
CA ARG A 605 2.36 -6.09 5.45
C ARG A 605 3.81 -6.28 5.91
N CYS A 606 4.46 -5.17 6.28
CA CYS A 606 5.79 -5.11 6.87
C CYS A 606 5.91 -5.68 8.31
N TRP A 607 5.17 -5.17 9.32
CA TRP A 607 5.21 -5.83 10.66
C TRP A 607 4.53 -7.20 10.64
N GLN A 608 3.55 -7.44 9.76
CA GLN A 608 2.99 -8.78 9.61
C GLN A 608 4.06 -9.79 9.15
N THR A 609 4.92 -9.39 8.20
CA THR A 609 6.06 -10.21 7.78
C THR A 609 7.08 -10.39 8.89
N ALA A 610 7.50 -9.32 9.57
CA ALA A 610 8.39 -9.42 10.72
C ALA A 610 7.81 -10.30 11.85
N HIS A 611 6.49 -10.24 12.08
CA HIS A 611 5.81 -11.08 13.05
C HIS A 611 5.79 -12.56 12.63
N LYS A 612 5.34 -12.87 11.40
CA LYS A 612 5.32 -14.25 10.89
C LYS A 612 6.72 -14.87 10.98
N MET A 613 7.73 -14.12 10.52
CA MET A 613 9.12 -14.59 10.53
C MET A 613 9.68 -14.76 11.94
N LYS A 614 9.30 -13.92 12.92
CA LYS A 614 9.58 -14.21 14.33
C LYS A 614 8.93 -15.52 14.80
N VAL A 615 7.64 -15.72 14.52
CA VAL A 615 6.89 -16.90 14.98
C VAL A 615 7.46 -18.19 14.38
N GLN A 616 7.87 -18.18 13.12
CA GLN A 616 8.37 -19.37 12.42
C GLN A 616 9.89 -19.60 12.55
N ARG A 617 10.70 -18.53 12.62
CA ARG A 617 12.19 -18.62 12.61
C ARG A 617 12.86 -18.23 13.93
N GLY A 618 12.09 -17.78 14.93
CA GLY A 618 12.64 -17.32 16.21
C GLY A 618 13.30 -15.94 16.13
N ALA A 619 14.18 -15.63 17.08
CA ALA A 619 14.89 -14.35 17.17
C ALA A 619 15.99 -14.22 16.08
N LEU A 620 16.26 -13.01 15.58
CA LEU A 620 17.37 -12.76 14.66
C LEU A 620 18.72 -12.64 15.41
N PRO A 621 19.85 -12.83 14.71
CA PRO A 621 21.16 -12.42 15.21
C PRO A 621 21.16 -10.93 15.59
N GLY A 622 21.35 -10.64 16.88
CA GLY A 622 21.30 -9.29 17.44
C GLY A 622 20.02 -8.95 18.22
N ASP A 623 18.96 -9.76 18.13
CA ASP A 623 17.81 -9.67 19.04
C ASP A 623 18.21 -10.15 20.45
N GLY A 624 17.59 -9.57 21.48
CA GLY A 624 17.81 -9.98 22.86
C GLY A 624 16.87 -11.10 23.30
N ALA A 625 17.23 -11.88 24.32
CA ALA A 625 16.37 -12.92 24.91
C ALA A 625 15.04 -12.40 25.52
N ARG A 626 14.78 -11.09 25.45
CA ARG A 626 13.53 -10.44 25.88
C ARG A 626 12.92 -9.52 24.81
N ASN A 627 13.63 -9.18 23.73
CA ASN A 627 13.25 -8.11 22.83
C ASN A 627 13.72 -8.36 21.40
N ASP A 628 13.00 -7.77 20.47
CA ASP A 628 13.22 -7.93 19.04
C ASP A 628 13.93 -6.70 18.48
N ASN A 629 14.87 -6.07 19.20
CA ASN A 629 15.38 -4.76 18.78
C ASN A 629 16.09 -4.77 17.41
N ALA A 630 16.68 -5.89 16.98
CA ALA A 630 17.36 -6.03 15.68
C ALA A 630 16.39 -6.38 14.55
N ARG A 631 15.47 -7.35 14.74
CA ARG A 631 14.37 -7.59 13.79
C ARG A 631 13.45 -6.39 13.69
N ALA A 632 13.13 -5.77 14.82
CA ALA A 632 12.46 -4.49 14.85
C ALA A 632 13.25 -3.56 13.95
N LYS A 633 14.55 -3.29 14.22
CA LYS A 633 15.46 -2.55 13.33
C LYS A 633 15.59 -3.07 11.88
N ARG A 634 14.72 -3.92 11.30
CA ARG A 634 14.77 -4.46 9.91
C ARG A 634 13.63 -4.14 8.86
N TYR A 635 12.43 -3.59 9.20
CA TYR A 635 11.21 -3.21 8.36
C TYR A 635 10.37 -1.75 8.10
N VAL A 636 10.43 -0.34 8.10
CA VAL A 636 11.13 1.03 8.36
C VAL A 636 12.17 1.64 7.45
N ALA A 637 13.50 1.46 7.57
CA ALA A 637 14.33 1.85 6.45
C ALA A 637 13.76 1.17 5.21
N LYS A 638 13.12 -0.02 5.33
CA LYS A 638 12.30 -0.61 4.27
C LYS A 638 11.27 0.35 3.65
N TYR A 639 10.71 1.34 4.34
CA TYR A 639 9.88 2.39 3.69
C TYR A 639 10.16 3.82 4.21
N THR A 640 11.36 4.13 4.70
CA THR A 640 11.80 5.48 5.10
C THR A 640 13.23 5.73 4.65
N ILE A 641 14.27 5.38 5.42
CA ILE A 641 15.63 5.83 5.05
C ILE A 641 16.18 5.10 3.83
N ASN A 642 15.81 3.84 3.53
CA ASN A 642 16.29 3.23 2.29
C ASN A 642 15.58 3.77 1.03
N PRO A 643 14.24 3.95 0.94
CA PRO A 643 13.63 4.58 -0.22
C PRO A 643 14.17 5.99 -0.40
N ALA A 644 14.39 6.68 0.72
CA ALA A 644 15.03 7.98 0.71
C ALA A 644 16.46 7.92 0.16
N ILE A 645 17.25 6.88 0.46
CA ILE A 645 18.58 6.70 -0.14
C ILE A 645 18.46 6.42 -1.65
N THR A 646 17.62 5.46 -2.07
CA THR A 646 17.55 5.05 -3.49
C THR A 646 17.02 6.15 -4.41
N HIS A 647 16.09 6.99 -3.94
CA HIS A 647 15.61 8.15 -4.69
C HIS A 647 16.34 9.45 -4.32
N GLY A 648 17.44 9.38 -3.57
CA GLY A 648 18.32 10.54 -3.32
C GLY A 648 17.80 11.62 -2.37
N ILE A 649 16.68 11.37 -1.68
CA ILE A 649 15.98 12.30 -0.77
C ILE A 649 16.31 12.08 0.72
N SER A 650 17.18 11.13 1.06
CA SER A 650 17.65 10.80 2.44
C SER A 650 18.29 11.96 3.19
N HIS A 651 18.66 13.02 2.46
CA HIS A 651 19.19 14.26 2.99
C HIS A 651 18.10 15.25 3.47
N LEU A 652 16.82 14.94 3.25
CA LEU A 652 15.66 15.75 3.68
C LEU A 652 14.62 14.95 4.48
N VAL A 653 14.44 13.65 4.18
CA VAL A 653 13.44 12.77 4.81
C VAL A 653 14.01 11.38 5.12
N GLY A 654 13.17 10.49 5.67
CA GLY A 654 13.47 9.07 5.85
C GLY A 654 13.90 8.65 7.25
N SER A 655 14.18 9.59 8.16
CA SER A 655 14.59 9.30 9.53
C SER A 655 14.33 10.51 10.45
N ILE A 656 14.25 10.25 11.75
CA ILE A 656 14.23 11.26 12.80
C ILE A 656 15.67 11.65 13.11
N GLU A 657 16.21 12.59 12.34
CA GLU A 657 17.56 13.14 12.48
C GLU A 657 17.54 14.67 12.37
N ALA A 658 18.44 15.36 13.08
CA ALA A 658 18.52 16.82 13.05
C ALA A 658 18.78 17.38 11.64
N GLY A 659 18.11 18.47 11.29
CA GLY A 659 18.20 19.13 9.98
C GLY A 659 17.25 18.59 8.90
N LYS A 660 16.67 17.38 9.10
CA LYS A 660 15.65 16.81 8.19
C LYS A 660 14.28 17.45 8.43
N LEU A 661 13.37 17.31 7.47
CA LEU A 661 11.98 17.77 7.61
C LEU A 661 11.30 17.04 8.78
N ALA A 662 10.49 17.75 9.56
CA ALA A 662 9.69 17.17 10.64
C ALA A 662 8.42 16.50 10.08
N ASP A 663 8.63 15.51 9.22
CA ASP A 663 7.62 14.59 8.72
C ASP A 663 7.56 13.38 9.66
N LEU A 664 6.67 13.45 10.66
CA LEU A 664 6.68 12.57 11.84
C LEU A 664 5.28 11.98 12.08
N VAL A 665 5.23 10.74 12.55
CA VAL A 665 3.98 10.03 12.85
C VAL A 665 3.98 9.56 14.30
N LEU A 666 2.90 9.88 15.02
CA LEU A 666 2.70 9.54 16.43
C LEU A 666 1.66 8.44 16.57
N TRP A 667 2.00 7.39 17.31
CA TRP A 667 1.23 6.17 17.44
C TRP A 667 0.96 5.82 18.90
N ARG A 668 -0.25 5.36 19.21
CA ARG A 668 -0.47 4.60 20.46
C ARG A 668 0.10 3.20 20.29
N PRO A 669 0.89 2.65 21.23
CA PRO A 669 1.46 1.31 21.13
C PRO A 669 0.47 0.21 20.74
N ALA A 670 -0.76 0.26 21.28
CA ALA A 670 -1.82 -0.69 20.97
C ALA A 670 -2.31 -0.67 19.51
N PHE A 671 -2.13 0.44 18.79
CA PHE A 671 -2.48 0.66 17.38
C PHE A 671 -1.25 0.90 16.51
N PHE A 672 -0.06 0.60 17.05
CA PHE A 672 1.19 0.93 16.39
C PHE A 672 1.38 0.11 15.14
N GLY A 673 1.51 0.80 14.01
CA GLY A 673 1.55 0.15 12.72
C GLY A 673 0.18 -0.34 12.22
N VAL A 674 -0.91 0.28 12.67
CA VAL A 674 -2.27 -0.03 12.17
C VAL A 674 -3.10 1.22 11.98
N LYS A 675 -3.10 2.12 12.98
CA LYS A 675 -3.83 3.39 12.96
C LYS A 675 -3.03 4.47 13.70
N PRO A 676 -2.31 5.37 13.00
CA PRO A 676 -1.61 6.48 13.65
C PRO A 676 -2.60 7.46 14.29
N SER A 677 -2.15 8.23 15.29
CA SER A 677 -2.99 9.22 15.97
C SER A 677 -2.82 10.64 15.43
N ILE A 678 -1.59 11.02 15.09
CA ILE A 678 -1.24 12.34 14.54
C ILE A 678 -0.15 12.16 13.47
N ILE A 679 -0.31 12.82 12.32
CA ILE A 679 0.66 12.90 11.24
C ILE A 679 1.09 14.36 11.06
N LEU A 680 2.38 14.62 11.25
CA LEU A 680 3.00 15.91 10.96
C LEU A 680 3.60 15.90 9.56
N LYS A 681 3.42 17.02 8.86
CA LYS A 681 4.04 17.34 7.59
C LYS A 681 4.77 18.68 7.74
N GLY A 682 6.07 18.71 7.49
CA GLY A 682 6.90 19.91 7.65
C GLY A 682 6.76 20.55 9.04
N GLY A 683 6.65 19.74 10.10
CA GLY A 683 6.47 20.21 11.48
C GLY A 683 5.05 20.62 11.87
N MET A 684 4.09 20.67 10.94
CA MET A 684 2.70 21.04 11.20
C MET A 684 1.76 19.83 11.10
N ILE A 685 0.73 19.74 11.93
CA ILE A 685 -0.23 18.62 11.87
C ILE A 685 -1.05 18.70 10.59
N ALA A 686 -0.92 17.70 9.73
CA ALA A 686 -1.59 17.59 8.43
C ALA A 686 -2.81 16.65 8.48
N CYS A 687 -2.76 15.59 9.28
CA CYS A 687 -3.89 14.68 9.51
C CYS A 687 -3.86 14.15 10.95
N ALA A 688 -5.02 13.91 11.54
CA ALA A 688 -5.16 13.31 12.87
C ALA A 688 -6.49 12.56 13.02
N VAL A 689 -6.55 11.63 13.97
CA VAL A 689 -7.83 11.05 14.41
C VAL A 689 -8.59 12.09 15.24
N MET A 690 -9.83 12.38 14.86
CA MET A 690 -10.60 13.47 15.45
C MET A 690 -12.08 13.10 15.55
N GLY A 691 -12.67 13.33 16.73
CA GLY A 691 -14.09 13.14 17.02
C GLY A 691 -15.01 14.08 16.24
N ASP A 692 -16.23 14.30 16.72
CA ASP A 692 -17.11 15.32 16.15
C ASP A 692 -16.64 16.74 16.53
N PRO A 693 -16.32 17.64 15.56
CA PRO A 693 -15.92 19.02 15.84
C PRO A 693 -16.97 19.93 16.50
N ASN A 694 -18.20 19.45 16.77
CA ASN A 694 -19.19 20.19 17.58
C ASN A 694 -19.24 19.69 19.05
N ALA A 695 -18.46 18.66 19.40
CA ALA A 695 -18.33 18.20 20.78
C ALA A 695 -17.49 19.15 21.64
N SER A 696 -17.72 19.14 22.96
CA SER A 696 -17.00 20.00 23.93
C SER A 696 -15.54 19.62 24.17
N ILE A 697 -15.09 18.49 23.62
CA ILE A 697 -13.73 17.92 23.66
C ILE A 697 -13.49 17.11 22.37
N PRO A 698 -12.25 16.87 21.92
CA PRO A 698 -11.97 16.28 20.59
C PRO A 698 -12.15 14.75 20.48
N THR A 699 -12.51 14.05 21.55
CA THR A 699 -12.55 12.57 21.63
C THR A 699 -13.91 11.86 21.49
N PRO A 700 -15.09 12.51 21.60
CA PRO A 700 -16.38 11.85 21.38
C PRO A 700 -16.58 11.40 19.93
N GLN A 701 -17.33 10.31 19.76
CA GLN A 701 -17.58 9.68 18.47
C GLN A 701 -18.47 10.53 17.55
N PRO A 702 -18.34 10.42 16.21
CA PRO A 702 -17.44 9.52 15.47
C PRO A 702 -16.01 10.06 15.36
N VAL A 703 -15.04 9.26 15.82
CA VAL A 703 -13.59 9.52 15.70
C VAL A 703 -13.07 8.81 14.45
N HIS A 704 -12.60 9.59 13.49
CA HIS A 704 -11.94 9.08 12.28
C HIS A 704 -10.86 10.06 11.80
N TYR A 705 -10.09 9.70 10.77
CA TYR A 705 -9.11 10.60 10.17
C TYR A 705 -9.79 11.84 9.58
N ARG A 706 -9.21 13.00 9.85
CA ARG A 706 -9.60 14.29 9.25
C ARG A 706 -8.35 15.08 8.87
N PRO A 707 -8.34 15.77 7.72
CA PRO A 707 -7.30 16.75 7.42
C PRO A 707 -7.30 17.87 8.46
N MET A 708 -6.11 18.30 8.83
CA MET A 708 -5.81 19.33 9.83
C MET A 708 -5.17 20.55 9.15
N PHE A 709 -4.88 21.63 9.90
CA PHE A 709 -4.46 22.91 9.34
C PHE A 709 -3.20 22.87 8.44
N GLY A 710 -2.29 21.89 8.60
CA GLY A 710 -1.17 21.67 7.67
C GLY A 710 -1.59 21.27 6.25
N SER A 711 -2.82 20.79 6.06
CA SER A 711 -3.39 20.34 4.78
C SER A 711 -4.28 21.40 4.10
N PHE A 712 -4.24 22.67 4.53
CA PHE A 712 -5.11 23.71 3.99
C PHE A 712 -4.36 24.97 3.53
N GLY A 713 -4.84 25.57 2.44
CA GLY A 713 -4.33 26.81 1.89
C GLY A 713 -2.83 26.77 1.61
N ARG A 714 -2.13 27.87 1.93
CA ARG A 714 -0.67 27.97 1.69
C ARG A 714 0.18 27.20 2.71
N ALA A 715 -0.39 26.72 3.83
CA ALA A 715 0.34 25.94 4.82
C ALA A 715 0.81 24.59 4.23
N LEU A 716 -0.04 23.96 3.43
CA LEU A 716 0.26 22.76 2.64
C LEU A 716 1.47 22.98 1.73
N GLN A 717 1.46 24.10 1.00
CA GLN A 717 2.55 24.47 0.08
C GLN A 717 3.88 24.70 0.81
N SER A 718 3.87 25.25 2.02
CA SER A 718 5.09 25.46 2.82
C SER A 718 5.59 24.22 3.58
N THR A 719 4.75 23.21 3.78
CA THR A 719 5.07 22.01 4.61
C THR A 719 5.42 20.77 3.78
N SER A 720 5.06 20.75 2.50
CA SER A 720 5.33 19.66 1.56
C SER A 720 6.40 20.06 0.53
N VAL A 721 7.20 19.09 0.07
CA VAL A 721 8.26 19.30 -0.93
C VAL A 721 7.98 18.45 -2.16
N THR A 722 8.25 18.98 -3.36
CA THR A 722 8.21 18.19 -4.60
C THR A 722 9.63 17.85 -5.03
N PHE A 723 9.90 16.58 -5.27
CA PHE A 723 11.20 16.08 -5.69
C PHE A 723 11.28 16.03 -7.23
N VAL A 724 12.36 16.57 -7.77
CA VAL A 724 12.64 16.71 -9.22
C VAL A 724 14.12 16.40 -9.51
N SER A 725 14.52 16.32 -10.77
CA SER A 725 15.95 16.24 -11.14
C SER A 725 16.71 17.53 -10.81
N ALA A 726 18.03 17.44 -10.69
CA ALA A 726 18.89 18.61 -10.55
C ALA A 726 18.86 19.54 -11.79
N ALA A 727 18.69 18.97 -12.99
CA ALA A 727 18.61 19.72 -14.24
C ALA A 727 17.31 20.52 -14.35
N ALA A 728 16.18 19.96 -13.89
CA ALA A 728 14.88 20.63 -13.94
C ALA A 728 14.86 21.95 -13.15
N LEU A 729 15.61 22.06 -12.05
CA LEU A 729 15.75 23.31 -11.30
C LEU A 729 16.42 24.44 -12.09
N GLN A 730 17.09 24.13 -13.21
CA GLN A 730 17.69 25.11 -14.13
C GLN A 730 16.82 25.35 -15.38
N ASN A 731 15.73 24.61 -15.58
CA ASN A 731 14.88 24.72 -16.76
C ASN A 731 13.95 25.95 -16.66
N PRO A 732 14.05 26.94 -17.58
CA PRO A 732 13.16 28.10 -17.59
C PRO A 732 11.67 27.75 -17.75
N ALA A 733 11.34 26.62 -18.40
CA ALA A 733 9.96 26.17 -18.57
C ALA A 733 9.32 25.70 -17.25
N LEU A 734 10.09 25.05 -16.37
CA LEU A 734 9.61 24.67 -15.03
C LEU A 734 9.49 25.91 -14.13
N ALA A 735 10.46 26.84 -14.20
CA ALA A 735 10.38 28.11 -13.49
C ALA A 735 9.15 28.95 -13.90
N ALA A 736 8.75 28.88 -15.19
CA ALA A 736 7.58 29.58 -15.72
C ALA A 736 6.23 29.06 -15.19
N LEU A 737 6.17 27.86 -14.60
CA LEU A 737 4.94 27.35 -13.96
C LEU A 737 4.57 28.11 -12.67
N GLY A 738 5.52 28.82 -12.06
CA GLY A 738 5.26 29.70 -10.90
C GLY A 738 4.85 28.97 -9.61
N LEU A 739 5.18 27.68 -9.49
CA LEU A 739 4.90 26.80 -8.34
C LEU A 739 5.32 27.47 -7.02
N ARG A 740 4.50 27.28 -5.96
CA ARG A 740 4.70 27.88 -4.63
C ARG A 740 5.29 26.92 -3.63
N ARG A 741 5.12 25.63 -3.87
CA ARG A 741 5.64 24.52 -3.08
C ARG A 741 7.13 24.33 -3.37
N PRO A 742 8.01 24.18 -2.35
CA PRO A 742 9.43 24.00 -2.57
C PRO A 742 9.75 22.80 -3.47
N LEU A 743 10.57 23.05 -4.49
CA LEU A 743 11.20 22.00 -5.29
C LEU A 743 12.55 21.61 -4.68
N ALA A 744 12.86 20.32 -4.66
CA ALA A 744 14.16 19.81 -4.20
C ALA A 744 14.74 18.79 -5.19
N ALA A 745 16.03 18.93 -5.49
CA ALA A 745 16.74 17.98 -6.34
C ALA A 745 17.00 16.66 -5.60
N VAL A 746 16.74 15.54 -6.29
CA VAL A 746 17.33 14.24 -5.94
C VAL A 746 18.83 14.25 -6.21
N LYS A 747 19.60 13.40 -5.51
CA LYS A 747 21.05 13.25 -5.70
C LYS A 747 21.61 11.95 -5.10
N ASN A 748 22.81 11.54 -5.53
CA ASN A 748 23.53 10.34 -5.13
C ASN A 748 22.81 9.02 -5.50
N THR A 749 22.04 8.98 -6.59
CA THR A 749 21.21 7.81 -6.95
C THR A 749 21.97 6.74 -7.74
N ARG A 750 23.10 7.10 -8.37
CA ARG A 750 23.88 6.19 -9.25
C ARG A 750 25.01 5.42 -8.55
N ALA A 751 25.52 5.95 -7.45
CA ALA A 751 26.71 5.42 -6.75
C ALA A 751 26.40 4.33 -5.70
N ILE A 752 25.15 4.23 -5.25
CA ILE A 752 24.69 3.31 -4.21
C ILE A 752 24.73 1.84 -4.65
N ARG A 753 25.07 0.93 -3.72
CA ARG A 753 25.20 -0.53 -3.87
C ARG A 753 24.70 -1.23 -2.60
N LYS A 754 24.57 -2.57 -2.60
CA LYS A 754 23.79 -3.35 -1.60
C LYS A 754 24.03 -2.99 -0.11
N ARG A 755 25.27 -2.60 0.17
CA ARG A 755 25.87 -2.16 1.44
C ARG A 755 25.50 -0.74 1.92
N ASP A 756 25.09 0.17 1.03
CA ASP A 756 25.11 1.64 1.27
C ASP A 756 23.82 2.14 1.98
N MET A 757 23.40 1.37 2.99
CA MET A 757 22.00 1.13 3.36
C MET A 757 21.90 0.61 4.81
N ILE A 758 20.72 0.60 5.51
CA ILE A 758 20.68 0.48 7.01
C ILE A 758 19.75 -0.60 7.71
N HIS A 759 20.21 -1.89 7.89
CA HIS A 759 19.72 -3.25 8.41
C HIS A 759 19.30 -4.59 7.60
N ASN A 760 19.09 -4.67 6.26
CA ASN A 760 19.11 -5.79 5.23
C ASN A 760 20.19 -5.80 4.03
N ASP A 761 21.52 -5.71 4.17
CA ASP A 761 22.52 -5.59 3.05
C ASP A 761 23.01 -6.91 2.41
N TYR A 762 22.35 -8.03 2.70
CA TYR A 762 22.86 -9.36 2.35
C TYR A 762 22.86 -9.59 0.83
N GLN A 763 23.97 -10.10 0.31
CA GLN A 763 24.18 -10.51 -1.08
C GLN A 763 24.38 -12.03 -1.13
N PRO A 764 23.30 -12.83 -1.04
CA PRO A 764 23.39 -14.28 -1.22
C PRO A 764 23.74 -14.60 -2.68
N ARG A 765 24.50 -15.68 -2.91
CA ARG A 765 24.42 -16.35 -4.21
C ARG A 765 23.05 -17.02 -4.29
N LEU A 766 22.18 -16.49 -5.14
CA LEU A 766 20.90 -17.12 -5.43
C LEU A 766 21.01 -18.16 -6.55
N ASP A 767 20.15 -19.15 -6.45
CA ASP A 767 19.91 -20.22 -7.41
C ASP A 767 18.40 -20.50 -7.41
N VAL A 768 17.84 -20.72 -8.59
CA VAL A 768 16.41 -20.99 -8.80
C VAL A 768 16.32 -22.07 -9.85
N ASP A 769 15.76 -23.21 -9.44
CA ASP A 769 15.57 -24.38 -10.28
C ASP A 769 14.46 -24.13 -11.31
N PRO A 770 14.69 -24.35 -12.62
CA PRO A 770 13.74 -23.96 -13.66
C PRO A 770 12.54 -24.89 -13.81
N GLU A 771 12.57 -26.10 -13.23
CA GLU A 771 11.48 -27.09 -13.31
C GLU A 771 10.65 -27.15 -12.02
N THR A 772 11.29 -26.92 -10.87
CA THR A 772 10.67 -27.05 -9.54
C THR A 772 10.57 -25.73 -8.77
N TYR A 773 11.08 -24.64 -9.33
CA TYR A 773 11.09 -23.28 -8.75
C TYR A 773 11.77 -23.16 -7.37
N ALA A 774 12.48 -24.21 -6.95
CA ALA A 774 13.10 -24.30 -5.64
C ALA A 774 14.24 -23.28 -5.48
N VAL A 775 14.02 -22.28 -4.60
CA VAL A 775 14.99 -21.22 -4.32
C VAL A 775 16.06 -21.65 -3.34
N ARG A 776 17.32 -21.33 -3.64
CA ARG A 776 18.44 -21.46 -2.71
C ARG A 776 19.21 -20.16 -2.56
N ALA A 777 19.54 -19.80 -1.32
CA ALA A 777 20.53 -18.78 -1.01
C ALA A 777 21.76 -19.45 -0.38
N ASP A 778 22.94 -19.22 -0.97
CA ASP A 778 24.21 -19.86 -0.58
C ASP A 778 24.10 -21.40 -0.46
N GLY A 779 23.27 -22.00 -1.34
CA GLY A 779 22.94 -23.44 -1.38
C GLY A 779 21.81 -23.89 -0.45
N GLN A 780 21.42 -23.07 0.54
CA GLN A 780 20.36 -23.39 1.50
C GLN A 780 18.98 -23.15 0.89
N LEU A 781 18.11 -24.17 0.93
CA LEU A 781 16.73 -24.10 0.45
C LEU A 781 15.92 -23.08 1.27
N LEU A 782 15.25 -22.16 0.60
CA LEU A 782 14.41 -21.14 1.22
C LEU A 782 12.93 -21.53 1.11
N VAL A 783 12.38 -22.08 2.19
CA VAL A 783 10.96 -22.45 2.29
C VAL A 783 10.40 -22.08 3.66
N CYS A 784 9.18 -21.56 3.69
CA CYS A 784 8.40 -21.33 4.91
C CYS A 784 6.94 -21.71 4.69
N GLU A 785 6.25 -22.09 5.76
CA GLU A 785 4.82 -22.39 5.68
C GLU A 785 3.98 -21.11 5.56
N PRO A 786 2.82 -21.15 4.88
CA PRO A 786 1.89 -20.04 4.84
C PRO A 786 1.34 -19.71 6.24
N ALA A 787 1.16 -18.42 6.54
CA ALA A 787 0.48 -17.99 7.76
C ALA A 787 -1.04 -18.21 7.66
N GLN A 788 -1.64 -18.85 8.67
CA GLN A 788 -3.08 -19.07 8.78
C GLN A 788 -3.85 -17.84 9.29
N ALA A 789 -3.19 -16.98 10.06
CA ALA A 789 -3.75 -15.75 10.62
C ALA A 789 -2.63 -14.73 10.85
N LEU A 790 -2.97 -13.44 10.84
CA LEU A 790 -2.02 -12.35 11.05
C LEU A 790 -2.54 -11.32 12.06
N PRO A 791 -1.66 -10.74 12.91
CA PRO A 791 -1.99 -9.58 13.73
C PRO A 791 -2.28 -8.37 12.85
N LEU A 792 -2.66 -7.25 13.46
CA LEU A 792 -2.96 -5.98 12.78
C LEU A 792 -4.21 -6.02 11.86
N THR A 793 -4.82 -7.19 11.64
CA THR A 793 -6.06 -7.36 10.86
C THR A 793 -7.31 -7.21 11.74
N GLN A 794 -7.87 -8.33 12.20
CA GLN A 794 -9.26 -8.48 12.67
C GLN A 794 -9.59 -7.85 14.02
N ARG A 795 -8.71 -7.02 14.56
CA ARG A 795 -8.87 -6.28 15.83
C ARG A 795 -9.07 -4.78 15.64
N TYR A 796 -8.73 -4.23 14.47
CA TYR A 796 -8.51 -2.79 14.30
C TYR A 796 -9.36 -2.09 13.26
N PHE A 797 -9.85 -2.84 12.26
CA PHE A 797 -10.60 -2.29 11.15
C PHE A 797 -12.11 -2.36 11.38
N LEU A 798 -12.89 -1.83 10.44
CA LEU A 798 -14.37 -1.92 10.43
C LEU A 798 -14.90 -2.54 9.13
N PHE A 799 -13.99 -2.76 8.19
CA PHE A 799 -14.00 -3.78 7.17
C PHE A 799 -12.55 -4.28 7.26
#